data_AF-A0A933ZJA1-F1
#
_entry.id   AF-A0A933ZJA1-F1
#
_cell.length_a   1.000
_cell.length_b   1.000
_cell.length_c   1.000
_cell.angle_alpha   90.00
_cell.angle_beta   90.00
_cell.angle_gamma   90.00
#
_symmetry.space_group_name_H-M   'P 1'
#
loop_
_entity.id
_entity.type
_entity.pdbx_description
1 polymer ?
#
loop_
_entity_poly.entity_id
_entity_poly.type
_entity_poly.pdbx_seq_one_letter_code
_entity_poly.pdbx_strand_id
1 'polypeptide(L)'
;MRVQEISICAPGDSASRRVDQVACAADAEAVLRRAVGHADAVLIAGRDLLRWPELLACGRMAAGLGFREVAVRSNHLEGCSPAWVRQLAEAGIQAVEVPWLAPDATVHDRYVRQEGSFERQVEAMGAILGQGLVLRLRLMASVLNAGELRGCAEAIAARVPAVQRVWLGLLPIRTPQHPKGVLPDWQGLRSDLRDCLGWLHERGIAARIGADSGIPCCLLRSEPDQCAWFYRGPPVLGAQSPGGMKLAECARCRLHALCPGIHPLAARQKPEALREIVTAFERVPDTLPAEGAQAKERERLRTVGSGSRLRWFTRWEDFLRFHWDSPVWSEPGCSPLYISKAEYDAMEVDGRRGPRIKLLRCPCFNKTSDFNFFAMPPLGIMMLGGMLRRHGFDVQLRDLAVETQRSPWLSDAERDVMWDHERLRRRLRGEGDDPLDVILDKIATALEPRPSELFGLSVESTEDLTFSLLMAARLKARADVHVVLGGRILEDAAPLLRAHPAVDWIVRGEGEVPLLMLAAALGGQGRIARVPSLIHRVQGEIRENPRATHDLDIFELPEPIGLELGAYDPRSFPGGHRAFPYFFIKDCPFRCAFCGELSKGQFRVRSPRKVADDLATLRERHGIRHVYFLNTLINIRPDYLLGFLEAMEARRPGVEWTDCARPSGIDVSLFPRMRAVGCVNLTWGVDAGSDRLQRTMQKGIRLDEAEGILRAAHGAGIRNTLNLIVGLPGEREEDRVQTRAFLHRVRPVCSDYQIHAFRFLHTATLFRHPSRFGLVARDQGCDEISGPTWEERQESIAAFQKELLAITRAGGG
;
A
#
# COMPACT_ATOMS: atom_id res chain seq x y z
N MET A 1 1.04 24.81 14.09
CA MET A 1 0.64 24.18 15.37
C MET A 1 0.33 22.73 15.09
N ARG A 2 1.00 21.78 15.75
CA ARG A 2 0.81 20.33 15.55
C ARG A 2 -0.23 19.81 16.54
N VAL A 3 -1.48 20.24 16.38
CA VAL A 3 -2.54 19.61 17.17
C VAL A 3 -2.89 18.30 16.46
N GLN A 4 -2.64 17.17 17.11
CA GLN A 4 -3.05 15.83 16.69
C GLN A 4 -3.70 15.19 17.91
N GLU A 5 -4.80 14.48 17.68
CA GLU A 5 -5.58 13.79 18.73
C GLU A 5 -5.28 12.29 18.63
N ILE A 6 -5.30 11.58 19.75
CA ILE A 6 -5.08 10.13 19.80
C ILE A 6 -6.23 9.49 20.54
N SER A 7 -6.89 8.52 19.90
CA SER A 7 -7.98 7.75 20.48
C SER A 7 -7.46 6.47 21.12
N ILE A 8 -7.81 6.21 22.38
CA ILE A 8 -7.54 4.94 23.07
C ILE A 8 -8.88 4.28 23.42
N CYS A 9 -9.04 2.98 23.11
CA CYS A 9 -10.28 2.23 23.37
C CYS A 9 -10.16 1.19 24.48
N ALA A 10 -11.07 1.23 25.45
CA ALA A 10 -11.22 0.25 26.52
C ALA A 10 -11.59 -1.16 25.98
N PRO A 11 -11.29 -2.25 26.71
CA PRO A 11 -11.49 -3.61 26.21
C PRO A 11 -12.98 -3.96 26.05
N GLY A 12 -13.31 -4.68 24.97
CA GLY A 12 -14.67 -5.15 24.68
C GLY A 12 -15.44 -4.35 23.62
N ASP A 13 -14.90 -3.24 23.11
CA ASP A 13 -15.52 -2.50 22.01
C ASP A 13 -15.13 -3.08 20.64
N SER A 14 -16.04 -3.84 20.03
CA SER A 14 -15.84 -4.50 18.74
C SER A 14 -15.94 -3.55 17.52
N ALA A 15 -16.27 -2.27 17.73
CA ALA A 15 -16.61 -1.35 16.66
C ALA A 15 -15.40 -0.69 15.96
N SER A 16 -14.20 -0.67 16.55
CA SER A 16 -13.04 0.02 15.98
C SER A 16 -11.85 -0.92 15.70
N ARG A 17 -11.89 -1.63 14.56
CA ARG A 17 -10.75 -2.43 14.05
C ARG A 17 -9.50 -1.61 13.65
N ARG A 18 -9.43 -0.32 14.01
CA ARG A 18 -8.41 0.66 13.57
C ARG A 18 -7.94 1.62 14.69
N VAL A 19 -8.32 1.39 15.94
CA VAL A 19 -7.88 2.19 17.10
C VAL A 19 -7.09 1.26 18.02
N ASP A 20 -6.02 1.75 18.64
CA ASP A 20 -5.23 0.97 19.61
C ASP A 20 -6.15 0.56 20.78
N GLN A 21 -6.53 -0.72 20.81
CA GLN A 21 -7.28 -1.30 21.92
C GLN A 21 -6.33 -1.52 23.08
N VAL A 22 -6.73 -1.01 24.24
CA VAL A 22 -5.95 -1.02 25.46
C VAL A 22 -6.75 -1.84 26.46
N ALA A 23 -6.18 -2.97 26.89
CA ALA A 23 -6.86 -3.86 27.82
C ALA A 23 -6.61 -3.47 29.28
N CYS A 24 -5.51 -2.75 29.55
CA CYS A 24 -5.11 -2.29 30.88
C CYS A 24 -4.31 -0.98 30.82
N ALA A 25 -4.06 -0.35 31.97
CA ALA A 25 -3.26 0.87 32.04
C ALA A 25 -1.84 0.73 31.44
N ALA A 26 -1.21 -0.46 31.51
CA ALA A 26 0.11 -0.68 30.93
C ALA A 26 0.11 -0.61 29.39
N ASP A 27 -0.96 -1.07 28.74
CA ASP A 27 -1.13 -0.94 27.29
C ASP A 27 -1.34 0.54 26.91
N ALA A 28 -2.06 1.29 27.75
CA ALA A 28 -2.27 2.72 27.57
C ALA A 28 -0.94 3.47 27.59
N GLU A 29 -0.03 3.09 28.48
CA GLU A 29 1.30 3.69 28.60
C GLU A 29 2.14 3.52 27.34
N ALA A 30 2.15 2.32 26.77
CA ALA A 30 2.87 2.07 25.53
C ALA A 30 2.33 2.92 24.36
N VAL A 31 1.01 3.13 24.30
CA VAL A 31 0.36 3.98 23.27
C VAL A 31 0.69 5.46 23.51
N LEU A 32 0.50 5.94 24.75
CA LEU A 32 0.74 7.34 25.13
C LEU A 32 2.21 7.74 25.01
N ARG A 33 3.17 6.85 25.31
CA ARG A 33 4.61 7.15 25.16
C ARG A 33 5.04 7.30 23.72
N ARG A 34 4.48 6.50 22.79
CA ARG A 34 4.76 6.64 21.35
C ARG A 34 4.23 7.96 20.79
N ALA A 35 3.19 8.48 21.41
CA ALA A 35 2.49 9.68 21.01
C ALA A 35 3.16 11.00 21.44
N VAL A 36 3.98 10.96 22.49
CA VAL A 36 4.68 12.15 23.00
C VAL A 36 5.54 12.75 21.89
N GLY A 37 5.42 14.06 21.67
CA GLY A 37 6.13 14.81 20.62
C GLY A 37 5.47 14.79 19.23
N HIS A 38 4.45 13.94 19.04
CA HIS A 38 3.65 13.88 17.81
C HIS A 38 2.29 14.56 18.00
N ALA A 39 1.65 14.37 19.16
CA ALA A 39 0.34 14.91 19.48
C ALA A 39 0.37 15.90 20.66
N ASP A 40 -0.37 17.00 20.52
CA ASP A 40 -0.62 17.97 21.59
C ASP A 40 -1.80 17.53 22.50
N ALA A 41 -2.68 16.63 22.04
CA ALA A 41 -3.91 16.25 22.75
C ALA A 41 -4.20 14.73 22.69
N VAL A 42 -4.92 14.20 23.69
CA VAL A 42 -5.34 12.81 23.79
C VAL A 42 -6.84 12.73 24.08
N LEU A 43 -7.54 11.83 23.40
CA LEU A 43 -8.93 11.47 23.66
C LEU A 43 -9.01 10.00 24.09
N ILE A 44 -9.45 9.73 25.32
CA ILE A 44 -9.73 8.37 25.78
C ILE A 44 -11.22 8.10 25.49
N ALA A 45 -11.54 7.09 24.69
CA ALA A 45 -12.91 6.84 24.22
C ALA A 45 -13.30 5.38 24.36
N GLY A 46 -14.47 5.09 24.91
CA GLY A 46 -14.93 3.70 25.03
C GLY A 46 -16.37 3.59 25.49
N ARG A 47 -16.93 2.38 25.37
CA ARG A 47 -18.21 2.06 26.00
C ARG A 47 -18.03 2.00 27.52
N ASP A 48 -18.95 2.60 28.27
CA ASP A 48 -18.96 2.62 29.74
C ASP A 48 -17.66 3.11 30.38
N LEU A 49 -16.95 4.01 29.69
CA LEU A 49 -15.61 4.43 30.06
C LEU A 49 -15.53 5.04 31.48
N LEU A 50 -16.59 5.73 31.90
CA LEU A 50 -16.67 6.31 33.24
C LEU A 50 -16.76 5.27 34.37
N ARG A 51 -17.01 4.00 34.04
CA ARG A 51 -16.98 2.86 34.96
C ARG A 51 -15.69 2.04 34.83
N TRP A 52 -14.78 2.42 33.93
CA TRP A 52 -13.52 1.72 33.71
C TRP A 52 -12.52 2.06 34.82
N PRO A 53 -12.09 1.08 35.65
CA PRO A 53 -11.23 1.34 36.81
C PRO A 53 -9.91 2.04 36.46
N GLU A 54 -9.38 1.79 35.27
CA GLU A 54 -8.09 2.27 34.79
C GLU A 54 -8.16 3.69 34.19
N LEU A 55 -9.35 4.30 34.04
CA LEU A 55 -9.51 5.61 33.41
C LEU A 55 -8.69 6.69 34.13
N LEU A 56 -8.72 6.72 35.46
CA LEU A 56 -7.96 7.70 36.25
C LEU A 56 -6.45 7.50 36.11
N ALA A 57 -5.99 6.25 35.98
CA ALA A 57 -4.58 5.96 35.75
C ALA A 57 -4.13 6.43 34.36
N CYS A 58 -4.96 6.22 33.34
CA CYS A 58 -4.70 6.69 31.98
C CYS A 58 -4.67 8.22 31.91
N GLY A 59 -5.60 8.90 32.60
CA GLY A 59 -5.60 10.36 32.72
C GLY A 59 -4.29 10.88 33.32
N ARG A 60 -3.89 10.37 34.49
CA ARG A 60 -2.68 10.82 35.19
C ARG A 60 -1.42 10.65 34.35
N MET A 61 -1.37 9.54 33.63
CA MET A 61 -0.26 9.20 32.76
C MET A 61 -0.19 10.12 31.54
N ALA A 62 -1.31 10.39 30.87
CA ALA A 62 -1.36 11.34 29.77
C ALA A 62 -0.95 12.74 30.23
N ALA A 63 -1.47 13.21 31.36
CA ALA A 63 -1.07 14.49 31.94
C ALA A 63 0.43 14.52 32.29
N GLY A 64 0.97 13.45 32.90
CA GLY A 64 2.39 13.33 33.26
C GLY A 64 3.34 13.25 32.05
N LEU A 65 2.86 12.78 30.89
CA LEU A 65 3.60 12.73 29.63
C LEU A 65 3.59 14.07 28.86
N GLY A 66 2.90 15.10 29.37
CA GLY A 66 2.96 16.46 28.84
C GLY A 66 1.96 16.77 27.71
N PHE A 67 0.90 15.98 27.55
CA PHE A 67 -0.19 16.35 26.63
C PHE A 67 -0.89 17.62 27.13
N ARG A 68 -1.12 18.59 26.23
CA ARG A 68 -1.75 19.88 26.56
C ARG A 68 -3.24 19.73 26.84
N GLU A 69 -3.87 18.72 26.24
CA GLU A 69 -5.27 18.43 26.41
C GLU A 69 -5.52 16.93 26.60
N VAL A 70 -6.16 16.55 27.71
CA VAL A 70 -6.63 15.17 27.97
C VAL A 70 -8.14 15.16 28.08
N ALA A 71 -8.80 14.53 27.12
CA ALA A 71 -10.26 14.46 27.02
C ALA A 71 -10.76 13.02 27.15
N VAL A 72 -12.01 12.86 27.59
CA VAL A 72 -12.68 11.55 27.75
C VAL A 72 -14.00 11.55 27.00
N ARG A 73 -14.28 10.53 26.19
CA ARG A 73 -15.56 10.33 25.51
C ARG A 73 -16.27 9.11 26.07
N SER A 74 -17.49 9.31 26.57
CA SER A 74 -18.34 8.23 27.08
C SER A 74 -19.74 8.31 26.46
N ASN A 75 -20.32 7.15 26.17
CA ASN A 75 -21.69 7.06 25.65
C ASN A 75 -22.76 7.22 26.74
N HIS A 76 -22.38 7.07 28.02
CA HIS A 76 -23.26 7.20 29.18
C HIS A 76 -22.56 8.03 30.27
N LEU A 77 -23.32 8.88 30.94
CA LEU A 77 -22.86 9.66 32.10
C LEU A 77 -23.32 9.10 33.44
N GLU A 78 -23.98 7.95 33.42
CA GLU A 78 -24.53 7.35 34.63
C GLU A 78 -23.42 7.00 35.63
N GLY A 79 -23.55 7.49 36.87
CA GLY A 79 -22.53 7.35 37.92
C GLY A 79 -21.56 8.54 38.05
N CYS A 80 -21.67 9.56 37.20
CA CYS A 80 -20.84 10.76 37.24
C CYS A 80 -21.26 11.73 38.37
N SER A 81 -21.00 11.34 39.63
CA SER A 81 -21.22 12.21 40.79
C SER A 81 -20.22 13.37 40.81
N PRO A 82 -20.52 14.50 41.49
CA PRO A 82 -19.54 15.58 41.68
C PRO A 82 -18.22 15.11 42.28
N ALA A 83 -18.24 14.08 43.15
CA ALA A 83 -17.04 13.47 43.70
C ALA A 83 -16.22 12.72 42.65
N TRP A 84 -16.88 12.00 41.74
CA TRP A 84 -16.22 11.31 40.63
C TRP A 84 -15.62 12.28 39.62
N VAL A 85 -16.35 13.35 39.27
CA VAL A 85 -15.83 14.41 38.39
C VAL A 85 -14.58 15.05 38.96
N ARG A 86 -14.54 15.31 40.28
CA ARG A 86 -13.32 15.80 40.95
C ARG A 86 -12.15 14.85 40.75
N GLN A 87 -12.35 13.54 40.87
CA GLN A 87 -11.30 12.55 40.64
C GLN A 87 -10.81 12.56 39.18
N LEU A 88 -11.70 12.78 38.20
CA LEU A 88 -11.29 12.95 36.80
C LEU A 88 -10.39 14.18 36.63
N ALA A 89 -10.78 15.31 37.22
CA ALA A 89 -10.00 16.55 37.19
C ALA A 89 -8.63 16.40 37.86
N GLU A 90 -8.58 15.78 39.05
CA GLU A 90 -7.35 15.46 39.78
C GLU A 90 -6.45 14.48 39.01
N ALA A 91 -7.07 13.60 38.20
CA ALA A 91 -6.35 12.73 37.29
C ALA A 91 -5.83 13.45 36.04
N GLY A 92 -6.02 14.76 35.89
CA GLY A 92 -5.51 15.53 34.75
C GLY A 92 -6.40 15.48 33.50
N ILE A 93 -7.63 14.95 33.61
CA ILE A 93 -8.63 15.04 32.54
C ILE A 93 -9.21 16.46 32.57
N GLN A 94 -9.25 17.12 31.41
CA GLN A 94 -9.67 18.51 31.27
C GLN A 94 -10.99 18.66 30.53
N ALA A 95 -11.41 17.65 29.75
CA ALA A 95 -12.64 17.71 28.97
C ALA A 95 -13.41 16.39 28.95
N VAL A 96 -14.74 16.49 28.90
CA VAL A 96 -15.64 15.33 28.77
C VAL A 96 -16.54 15.51 27.55
N GLU A 97 -16.52 14.53 26.66
CA GLU A 97 -17.33 14.42 25.45
C GLU A 97 -18.53 13.52 25.67
N VAL A 98 -19.72 14.04 25.37
CA VAL A 98 -21.00 13.38 25.67
C VAL A 98 -21.94 13.43 24.48
N PRO A 99 -22.48 12.29 24.01
CA PRO A 99 -23.50 12.29 22.98
C PRO A 99 -24.84 12.79 23.53
N TRP A 100 -25.53 13.57 22.71
CA TRP A 100 -26.87 14.09 22.96
C TRP A 100 -27.77 13.80 21.76
N LEU A 101 -28.92 13.19 22.03
CA LEU A 101 -29.76 12.55 21.00
C LEU A 101 -31.23 12.97 21.04
N ALA A 102 -31.69 13.65 22.10
CA ALA A 102 -33.11 13.84 22.35
C ALA A 102 -33.44 15.26 22.84
N PRO A 103 -34.60 15.83 22.46
CA PRO A 103 -35.04 17.15 22.92
C PRO A 103 -35.64 17.14 24.33
N ASP A 104 -36.11 15.99 24.80
CA ASP A 104 -36.74 15.85 26.11
C ASP A 104 -36.56 14.44 26.72
N ALA A 105 -36.98 14.33 27.99
CA ALA A 105 -36.91 13.10 28.77
C ALA A 105 -37.70 11.94 28.16
N THR A 106 -38.85 12.21 27.53
CA THR A 106 -39.70 11.17 26.94
C THR A 106 -38.98 10.49 25.78
N VAL A 107 -38.35 11.26 24.90
CA VAL A 107 -37.60 10.74 23.75
C VAL A 107 -36.30 10.06 24.21
N HIS A 108 -35.59 10.69 25.15
CA HIS A 108 -34.32 10.15 25.67
C HIS A 108 -34.51 8.81 26.38
N ASP A 109 -35.40 8.75 27.37
CA ASP A 109 -35.58 7.59 28.24
C ASP A 109 -36.14 6.40 27.47
N ARG A 110 -36.99 6.67 26.46
CA ARG A 110 -37.44 5.65 25.50
C ARG A 110 -36.29 5.10 24.67
N TYR A 111 -35.35 5.95 24.26
CA TYR A 111 -34.21 5.54 23.45
C TYR A 111 -33.25 4.66 24.24
N VAL A 112 -32.82 5.11 25.42
CA VAL A 112 -31.92 4.35 26.29
C VAL A 112 -32.62 3.22 27.04
N ARG A 113 -33.95 3.12 26.90
CA ARG A 113 -34.84 2.17 27.57
C ARG A 113 -34.70 2.21 29.09
N GLN A 114 -34.60 3.41 29.64
CA GLN A 114 -34.36 3.62 31.06
C GLN A 114 -35.01 4.93 31.51
N GLU A 115 -35.99 4.83 32.40
CA GLU A 115 -36.71 5.98 32.95
C GLU A 115 -35.81 6.84 33.86
N GLY A 116 -35.98 8.16 33.78
CA GLY A 116 -35.22 9.17 34.50
C GLY A 116 -33.77 9.31 34.06
N SER A 117 -33.35 8.65 32.98
CA SER A 117 -31.96 8.68 32.50
C SER A 117 -31.58 10.05 31.95
N PHE A 118 -32.54 10.76 31.37
CA PHE A 118 -32.38 12.12 30.88
C PHE A 118 -31.98 13.10 31.99
N GLU A 119 -32.73 13.11 33.09
CA GLU A 119 -32.45 14.00 34.23
C GLU A 119 -31.11 13.65 34.88
N ARG A 120 -30.77 12.36 34.99
CA ARG A 120 -29.43 11.93 35.45
C ARG A 120 -28.31 12.41 34.53
N GLN A 121 -28.53 12.44 33.22
CA GLN A 121 -27.55 12.95 32.27
C GLN A 121 -27.34 14.46 32.41
N VAL A 122 -28.42 15.22 32.59
CA VAL A 122 -28.37 16.68 32.84
C VAL A 122 -27.66 16.98 34.16
N GLU A 123 -27.97 16.25 35.23
CA GLU A 123 -27.29 16.39 36.53
C GLU A 123 -25.78 16.14 36.41
N ALA A 124 -25.38 15.08 35.71
CA ALA A 124 -23.99 14.75 35.46
C ALA A 124 -23.26 15.83 34.65
N MET A 125 -23.92 16.44 33.66
CA MET A 125 -23.37 17.59 32.92
C MET A 125 -23.16 18.81 33.83
N GLY A 126 -24.12 19.06 34.73
CA GLY A 126 -23.99 20.07 35.78
C GLY A 126 -22.80 19.81 36.70
N ALA A 127 -22.58 18.56 37.09
CA ALA A 127 -21.43 18.15 37.91
C ALA A 127 -20.09 18.37 37.18
N ILE A 128 -20.01 18.04 35.88
CA ILE A 128 -18.83 18.28 35.03
C ILE A 128 -18.47 19.76 35.01
N LEU A 129 -19.45 20.61 34.73
CA LEU A 129 -19.26 22.06 34.68
C LEU A 129 -18.93 22.65 36.05
N GLY A 130 -19.59 22.17 37.10
CA GLY A 130 -19.37 22.63 38.48
C GLY A 130 -17.98 22.35 39.03
N GLN A 131 -17.23 21.41 38.43
CA GLN A 131 -15.82 21.14 38.76
C GLN A 131 -14.84 21.78 37.77
N GLY A 132 -15.31 22.63 36.85
CA GLY A 132 -14.47 23.37 35.91
C GLY A 132 -13.93 22.56 34.74
N LEU A 133 -14.44 21.35 34.48
CA LEU A 133 -14.09 20.58 33.28
C LEU A 133 -14.82 21.13 32.05
N VAL A 134 -14.17 21.04 30.90
CA VAL A 134 -14.76 21.45 29.61
C VAL A 134 -15.77 20.40 29.15
N LEU A 135 -17.05 20.75 29.13
CA LEU A 135 -18.10 19.91 28.55
C LEU A 135 -18.16 20.11 27.03
N ARG A 136 -17.95 19.02 26.28
CA ARG A 136 -18.03 18.98 24.82
C ARG A 136 -19.25 18.14 24.40
N LEU A 137 -20.30 18.81 23.93
CA LEU A 137 -21.51 18.10 23.52
C LEU A 137 -21.43 17.63 22.07
N ARG A 138 -21.79 16.36 21.86
CA ARG A 138 -21.92 15.75 20.54
C ARG A 138 -23.39 15.57 20.18
N LEU A 139 -23.95 16.47 19.41
CA LEU A 139 -25.29 16.36 18.88
C LEU A 139 -25.31 15.33 17.74
N MET A 140 -25.95 14.19 17.98
CA MET A 140 -25.92 13.03 17.08
C MET A 140 -27.22 12.94 16.29
N ALA A 141 -27.15 13.09 14.97
CA ALA A 141 -28.28 12.94 14.06
C ALA A 141 -28.54 11.47 13.70
N SER A 142 -29.80 11.06 13.79
CA SER A 142 -30.25 9.68 13.63
C SER A 142 -31.66 9.62 13.03
N VAL A 143 -32.15 8.43 12.70
CA VAL A 143 -33.56 8.25 12.28
C VAL A 143 -34.57 8.56 13.39
N LEU A 144 -34.13 8.63 14.65
CA LEU A 144 -35.02 8.81 15.81
C LEU A 144 -35.30 10.26 16.14
N ASN A 145 -34.40 11.17 15.74
CA ASN A 145 -34.49 12.61 15.98
C ASN A 145 -34.42 13.42 14.68
N ALA A 146 -34.72 12.77 13.54
CA ALA A 146 -34.80 13.44 12.26
C ALA A 146 -35.94 14.46 12.27
N GLY A 147 -35.61 15.73 12.03
CA GLY A 147 -36.53 16.87 12.11
C GLY A 147 -36.53 17.59 13.46
N GLU A 148 -35.77 17.11 14.44
CA GLU A 148 -35.76 17.60 15.83
C GLU A 148 -34.37 17.99 16.32
N LEU A 149 -33.36 18.14 15.44
CA LEU A 149 -31.99 18.50 15.86
C LEU A 149 -31.95 19.88 16.49
N ARG A 150 -32.74 20.82 15.97
CA ARG A 150 -32.91 22.13 16.59
C ARG A 150 -33.53 22.00 17.99
N GLY A 151 -34.59 21.21 18.15
CA GLY A 151 -35.20 20.97 19.47
C GLY A 151 -34.21 20.39 20.47
N CYS A 152 -33.33 19.50 20.01
CA CYS A 152 -32.23 18.97 20.82
C CYS A 152 -31.22 20.06 21.23
N ALA A 153 -30.86 20.97 20.33
CA ALA A 153 -29.98 22.10 20.63
C ALA A 153 -30.62 23.12 21.58
N GLU A 154 -31.92 23.41 21.40
CA GLU A 154 -32.72 24.26 22.28
C GLU A 154 -32.79 23.68 23.69
N ALA A 155 -33.04 22.38 23.80
CA ALA A 155 -33.07 21.68 25.08
C ALA A 155 -31.72 21.70 25.81
N ILE A 156 -30.61 21.56 25.08
CA ILE A 156 -29.25 21.72 25.62
C ILE A 156 -29.08 23.14 26.16
N ALA A 157 -29.37 24.15 25.36
CA ALA A 157 -29.12 25.54 25.75
C ALA A 157 -29.97 25.98 26.95
N ALA A 158 -31.20 25.48 27.05
CA ALA A 158 -32.10 25.77 28.16
C ALA A 158 -31.63 25.15 29.48
N ARG A 159 -31.03 23.95 29.44
CA ARG A 159 -30.66 23.18 30.64
C ARG A 159 -29.19 23.31 31.02
N VAL A 160 -28.32 23.62 30.06
CA VAL A 160 -26.87 23.70 30.23
C VAL A 160 -26.34 25.00 29.58
N PRO A 161 -26.59 26.17 30.19
CA PRO A 161 -26.30 27.48 29.57
C PRO A 161 -24.80 27.74 29.34
N ALA A 162 -23.90 26.97 29.96
CA ALA A 162 -22.45 27.11 29.81
C ALA A 162 -21.86 26.38 28.58
N VAL A 163 -22.69 25.76 27.73
CA VAL A 163 -22.23 25.07 26.52
C VAL A 163 -21.74 26.10 25.50
N GLN A 164 -20.41 26.16 25.32
CA GLN A 164 -19.78 27.07 24.36
C GLN A 164 -19.54 26.42 22.98
N ARG A 165 -19.60 25.08 22.89
CA ARG A 165 -19.26 24.34 21.67
C ARG A 165 -20.08 23.07 21.51
N VAL A 166 -20.61 22.87 20.31
CA VAL A 166 -21.38 21.67 19.91
C VAL A 166 -20.70 21.00 18.72
N TRP A 167 -20.54 19.69 18.79
CA TRP A 167 -20.04 18.86 17.69
C TRP A 167 -21.19 18.07 17.09
N LEU A 168 -21.30 18.05 15.77
CA LEU A 168 -22.33 17.29 15.05
C LEU A 168 -21.78 15.96 14.56
N GLY A 169 -22.58 14.90 14.62
CA GLY A 169 -22.24 13.59 14.07
C GLY A 169 -23.46 12.78 13.65
N LEU A 170 -23.23 11.67 12.93
CA LEU A 170 -24.27 10.70 12.56
C LEU A 170 -24.26 9.49 13.49
N LEU A 171 -25.44 9.03 13.89
CA LEU A 171 -25.63 7.78 14.62
C LEU A 171 -26.56 6.82 13.87
N PRO A 172 -26.03 5.71 13.33
CA PRO A 172 -26.84 4.65 12.74
C PRO A 172 -27.62 3.87 13.82
N ILE A 173 -28.93 3.70 13.63
CA ILE A 173 -29.79 2.99 14.58
C ILE A 173 -30.06 1.56 14.09
N ARG A 174 -29.66 0.56 14.88
CA ARG A 174 -29.86 -0.86 14.55
C ARG A 174 -31.29 -1.27 14.87
N THR A 175 -31.92 -1.96 13.93
CA THR A 175 -33.24 -2.61 14.11
C THR A 175 -33.13 -4.08 13.75
N PRO A 176 -34.08 -4.94 14.16
CA PRO A 176 -34.10 -6.35 13.74
C PRO A 176 -34.05 -6.52 12.21
N GLN A 177 -34.70 -5.63 11.46
CA GLN A 177 -34.73 -5.62 10.00
C GLN A 177 -33.44 -5.07 9.37
N HIS A 178 -32.73 -4.20 10.09
CA HIS A 178 -31.47 -3.59 9.64
C HIS A 178 -30.38 -3.75 10.71
N PRO A 179 -29.79 -4.95 10.83
CA PRO A 179 -28.80 -5.25 11.87
C PRO A 179 -27.51 -4.43 11.75
N LYS A 180 -27.25 -3.84 10.57
CA LYS A 180 -26.11 -2.95 10.31
C LYS A 180 -26.38 -1.47 10.63
N GLY A 181 -27.62 -1.09 10.96
CA GLY A 181 -28.03 0.28 11.26
C GLY A 181 -28.72 1.00 10.10
N VAL A 182 -29.65 1.92 10.41
CA VAL A 182 -30.34 2.81 9.47
C VAL A 182 -29.96 4.26 9.77
N LEU A 183 -29.76 5.05 8.72
CA LEU A 183 -29.48 6.49 8.79
C LEU A 183 -30.69 7.32 8.36
N PRO A 184 -30.82 8.57 8.84
CA PRO A 184 -31.89 9.47 8.41
C PRO A 184 -31.80 9.78 6.92
N ASP A 185 -32.92 10.20 6.33
CA ASP A 185 -32.95 10.64 4.94
C ASP A 185 -32.10 11.89 4.73
N TRP A 186 -31.33 11.93 3.64
CA TRP A 186 -30.38 13.02 3.39
C TRP A 186 -31.03 14.38 3.12
N GLN A 187 -32.18 14.41 2.43
CA GLN A 187 -32.86 15.67 2.16
C GLN A 187 -33.45 16.25 3.45
N GLY A 188 -34.09 15.40 4.26
CA GLY A 188 -34.59 15.80 5.59
C GLY A 188 -33.48 16.19 6.56
N LEU A 189 -32.38 15.42 6.58
CA LEU A 189 -31.21 15.73 7.41
C LEU A 189 -30.55 17.06 7.02
N ARG A 190 -30.51 17.38 5.72
CA ARG A 190 -29.98 18.65 5.24
C ARG A 190 -30.77 19.85 5.76
N SER A 191 -32.11 19.81 5.69
CA SER A 191 -32.94 20.90 6.21
C SER A 191 -32.79 21.04 7.72
N ASP A 192 -32.78 19.92 8.44
CA ASP A 192 -32.69 19.87 9.90
C ASP A 192 -31.33 20.37 10.42
N LEU A 193 -30.22 19.95 9.79
CA LEU A 193 -28.88 20.45 10.12
C LEU A 193 -28.75 21.96 9.89
N ARG A 194 -29.37 22.50 8.83
CA ARG A 194 -29.30 23.94 8.55
C ARG A 194 -30.05 24.77 9.58
N ASP A 195 -31.26 24.35 9.93
CA ASP A 195 -32.06 25.02 10.94
C ASP A 195 -31.34 25.00 12.30
N CYS A 196 -30.82 23.83 12.71
CA CYS A 196 -30.02 23.70 13.92
C CYS A 196 -28.75 24.56 13.91
N LEU A 197 -27.99 24.56 12.81
CA LEU A 197 -26.73 25.33 12.70
C LEU A 197 -26.99 26.84 12.68
N GLY A 198 -28.04 27.30 11.99
CA GLY A 198 -28.45 28.69 11.96
C GLY A 198 -28.83 29.18 13.36
N TRP A 199 -29.65 28.39 14.07
CA TRP A 199 -30.07 28.70 15.44
C TRP A 199 -28.90 28.78 16.42
N LEU A 200 -27.92 27.86 16.32
CA LEU A 200 -26.70 27.87 17.15
C LEU A 200 -25.84 29.11 16.87
N HIS A 201 -25.71 29.47 15.59
CA HIS A 201 -24.94 30.63 15.14
C HIS A 201 -25.52 31.95 15.66
N GLU A 202 -26.84 32.15 15.55
CA GLU A 202 -27.55 33.33 16.06
C GLU A 202 -27.32 33.59 17.56
N ARG A 203 -27.01 32.54 18.32
CA ARG A 203 -26.77 32.58 19.78
C ARG A 203 -25.29 32.56 20.15
N GLY A 204 -24.39 32.64 19.17
CA GLY A 204 -22.95 32.63 19.41
C GLY A 204 -22.41 31.28 19.92
N ILE A 205 -23.16 30.19 19.79
CA ILE A 205 -22.73 28.86 20.19
C ILE A 205 -21.89 28.26 19.05
N ALA A 206 -20.63 27.91 19.32
CA ALA A 206 -19.74 27.42 18.28
C ALA A 206 -20.11 25.99 17.84
N ALA A 207 -20.65 25.83 16.64
CA ALA A 207 -20.93 24.52 16.05
C ALA A 207 -19.75 23.99 15.22
N ARG A 208 -19.43 22.70 15.32
CA ARG A 208 -18.40 22.02 14.52
C ARG A 208 -18.88 20.69 13.97
N ILE A 209 -18.40 20.34 12.79
CA ILE A 209 -18.59 19.00 12.21
C ILE A 209 -17.23 18.31 12.22
N GLY A 210 -17.07 17.31 13.10
CA GLY A 210 -15.80 16.61 13.31
C GLY A 210 -15.43 15.67 12.16
N ALA A 211 -14.16 15.29 12.07
CA ALA A 211 -13.64 14.32 11.11
C ALA A 211 -14.33 12.93 11.21
N ASP A 212 -14.91 12.63 12.36
CA ASP A 212 -15.65 11.40 12.66
C ASP A 212 -17.17 11.51 12.50
N SER A 213 -17.68 12.65 12.03
CA SER A 213 -19.12 12.92 11.94
C SER A 213 -19.85 12.11 10.85
N GLY A 214 -19.16 11.81 9.74
CA GLY A 214 -19.75 11.23 8.52
C GLY A 214 -20.72 12.14 7.77
N ILE A 215 -20.72 13.45 8.08
CA ILE A 215 -21.57 14.48 7.46
C ILE A 215 -20.74 15.24 6.41
N PRO A 216 -20.93 15.01 5.10
CA PRO A 216 -20.08 15.62 4.07
C PRO A 216 -20.39 17.11 3.90
N CYS A 217 -19.37 17.93 3.57
CA CYS A 217 -19.54 19.38 3.35
C CYS A 217 -20.60 19.74 2.31
N CYS A 218 -20.72 18.92 1.26
CA CYS A 218 -21.70 19.13 0.19
C CYS A 218 -23.16 19.02 0.66
N LEU A 219 -23.42 18.40 1.83
CA LEU A 219 -24.77 18.31 2.38
C LEU A 219 -25.34 19.68 2.75
N LEU A 220 -24.52 20.62 3.22
CA LEU A 220 -25.01 21.90 3.76
C LEU A 220 -25.23 23.00 2.70
N ARG A 221 -24.73 22.87 1.46
CA ARG A 221 -24.88 23.78 0.28
C ARG A 221 -25.15 25.28 0.56
N SER A 222 -24.14 26.11 0.75
CA SER A 222 -24.19 27.53 0.38
C SER A 222 -22.79 28.07 0.50
N GLU A 223 -22.12 28.29 -0.63
CA GLU A 223 -20.76 28.84 -0.78
C GLU A 223 -19.62 28.15 0.03
N PRO A 224 -18.51 27.74 -0.62
CA PRO A 224 -17.37 27.09 0.05
C PRO A 224 -16.84 27.85 1.27
N ASP A 225 -16.91 29.18 1.23
CA ASP A 225 -16.39 30.09 2.27
C ASP A 225 -17.25 30.11 3.53
N GLN A 226 -18.57 29.91 3.41
CA GLN A 226 -19.47 29.79 4.55
C GLN A 226 -19.44 28.39 5.17
N CYS A 227 -18.98 27.38 4.44
CA CYS A 227 -18.88 26.01 4.99
C CYS A 227 -17.57 25.82 5.76
N ALA A 228 -16.47 26.43 5.32
CA ALA A 228 -15.13 26.16 5.84
C ALA A 228 -14.97 26.38 7.35
N TRP A 229 -15.76 27.28 7.97
CA TRP A 229 -15.68 27.54 9.42
C TRP A 229 -16.32 26.44 10.28
N PHE A 230 -17.36 25.74 9.79
CA PHE A 230 -17.94 24.57 10.47
C PHE A 230 -16.97 23.37 10.51
N TYR A 231 -16.03 23.30 9.55
CA TYR A 231 -15.10 22.19 9.35
C TYR A 231 -13.67 22.47 9.86
N ARG A 232 -13.48 23.41 10.79
CA ARG A 232 -12.17 23.69 11.41
C ARG A 232 -11.89 22.77 12.60
N GLY A 233 -11.06 21.76 12.37
CA GLY A 233 -10.44 20.92 13.42
C GLY A 233 -9.13 20.32 12.90
N PRO A 234 -8.16 20.01 13.80
CA PRO A 234 -6.92 19.36 13.39
C PRO A 234 -7.17 17.98 12.76
N PRO A 235 -6.36 17.54 11.79
CA PRO A 235 -6.35 16.16 11.35
C PRO A 235 -5.87 15.25 12.49
N VAL A 236 -6.62 14.19 12.76
CA VAL A 236 -6.28 13.15 13.74
C VAL A 236 -5.30 12.18 13.07
N LEU A 237 -4.06 12.06 13.57
CA LEU A 237 -3.12 11.05 13.07
C LEU A 237 -3.62 9.65 13.48
N GLY A 238 -3.81 8.77 12.51
CA GLY A 238 -4.18 7.37 12.78
C GLY A 238 -5.68 7.10 12.96
N ALA A 239 -6.54 8.11 13.16
CA ALA A 239 -7.98 7.90 13.04
C ALA A 239 -8.42 7.99 11.58
N GLN A 240 -8.39 6.85 10.88
CA GLN A 240 -9.59 6.53 10.12
C GLN A 240 -10.68 6.22 11.16
N SER A 241 -11.26 7.26 11.75
CA SER A 241 -12.53 7.08 12.46
C SER A 241 -13.52 6.43 11.48
N PRO A 242 -14.49 5.61 11.92
CA PRO A 242 -15.33 4.81 11.01
C PRO A 242 -16.18 5.59 9.98
N GLY A 243 -16.05 6.91 9.85
CA GLY A 243 -17.16 7.78 9.51
C GLY A 243 -17.32 8.25 8.06
N GLY A 244 -16.36 8.14 7.14
CA GLY A 244 -16.51 8.86 5.86
C GLY A 244 -15.87 8.23 4.61
N MET A 245 -16.67 7.66 3.73
CA MET A 245 -16.33 7.34 2.36
C MET A 245 -16.32 8.62 1.51
N LYS A 246 -15.26 8.80 0.70
CA LYS A 246 -15.22 9.82 -0.35
C LYS A 246 -15.62 9.14 -1.66
N LEU A 247 -16.55 9.72 -2.40
CA LEU A 247 -16.88 9.25 -3.75
C LEU A 247 -15.83 9.76 -4.74
N ALA A 248 -15.81 9.23 -5.95
CA ALA A 248 -14.87 9.67 -6.99
C ALA A 248 -15.02 11.16 -7.30
N GLU A 249 -16.25 11.65 -7.31
CA GLU A 249 -16.65 13.04 -7.50
C GLU A 249 -16.15 13.95 -6.36
N CYS A 250 -15.84 13.40 -5.18
CA CYS A 250 -15.24 14.18 -4.09
C CYS A 250 -13.79 14.61 -4.39
N ALA A 251 -13.09 13.99 -5.33
CA ALA A 251 -11.68 14.30 -5.65
C ALA A 251 -11.51 15.72 -6.21
N ARG A 252 -12.54 16.25 -6.88
CA ARG A 252 -12.55 17.60 -7.46
C ARG A 252 -13.01 18.68 -6.48
N CYS A 253 -13.42 18.30 -5.27
CA CYS A 253 -13.94 19.21 -4.28
C CYS A 253 -12.81 20.00 -3.60
N ARG A 254 -12.88 21.34 -3.59
CA ARG A 254 -11.89 22.19 -2.90
C ARG A 254 -11.84 21.98 -1.38
N LEU A 255 -12.92 21.46 -0.80
CA LEU A 255 -12.99 21.08 0.62
C LEU A 255 -12.61 19.60 0.83
N HIS A 256 -12.05 18.89 -0.17
CA HIS A 256 -11.75 17.46 -0.09
C HIS A 256 -10.95 17.09 1.16
N ALA A 257 -9.88 17.86 1.44
CA ALA A 257 -9.00 17.66 2.58
C ALA A 257 -9.63 18.01 3.95
N LEU A 258 -10.63 18.90 3.96
CA LEU A 258 -11.32 19.34 5.18
C LEU A 258 -12.60 18.53 5.47
N CYS A 259 -13.16 17.91 4.45
CA CYS A 259 -14.44 17.22 4.54
C CYS A 259 -14.28 15.87 5.28
N PRO A 260 -15.18 15.51 6.20
CA PRO A 260 -15.11 14.22 6.92
C PRO A 260 -15.50 13.03 6.02
N GLY A 261 -16.15 13.27 4.88
CA GLY A 261 -16.66 12.23 3.99
C GLY A 261 -18.06 11.74 4.37
N ILE A 262 -18.58 10.78 3.62
CA ILE A 262 -19.95 10.26 3.72
C ILE A 262 -19.99 9.00 4.58
N HIS A 263 -20.86 8.90 5.56
CA HIS A 263 -20.99 7.67 6.34
C HIS A 263 -21.08 6.38 5.48
N PRO A 264 -20.24 5.34 5.70
CA PRO A 264 -20.18 4.15 4.82
C PRO A 264 -21.51 3.41 4.67
N LEU A 265 -22.36 3.41 5.70
CA LEU A 265 -23.72 2.86 5.61
C LEU A 265 -24.61 3.64 4.65
N ALA A 266 -24.46 4.97 4.60
CA ALA A 266 -25.25 5.79 3.69
C ALA A 266 -24.87 5.56 2.23
N ALA A 267 -23.56 5.40 1.96
CA ALA A 267 -23.06 5.05 0.63
C ALA A 267 -23.63 3.71 0.11
N ARG A 268 -24.07 2.83 1.02
CA ARG A 268 -24.68 1.53 0.68
C ARG A 268 -26.20 1.58 0.57
N GLN A 269 -26.86 2.44 1.34
CA GLN A 269 -28.32 2.48 1.43
C GLN A 269 -28.98 3.35 0.36
N LYS A 270 -28.36 4.47 -0.05
CA LYS A 270 -28.94 5.42 -1.04
C LYS A 270 -27.84 6.08 -1.90
N PRO A 271 -27.16 5.35 -2.79
CA PRO A 271 -26.03 5.88 -3.57
C PRO A 271 -26.42 6.95 -4.60
N GLU A 272 -27.61 6.90 -5.23
CA GLU A 272 -28.00 7.91 -6.22
C GLU A 272 -28.24 9.29 -5.62
N ALA A 273 -28.99 9.37 -4.52
CA ALA A 273 -29.25 10.62 -3.79
C ALA A 273 -27.94 11.28 -3.31
N LEU A 274 -26.95 10.46 -2.94
CA LEU A 274 -25.61 10.93 -2.56
C LEU A 274 -24.82 11.49 -3.75
N ARG A 275 -24.86 10.82 -4.90
CA ARG A 275 -24.23 11.33 -6.13
C ARG A 275 -24.85 12.67 -6.53
N GLU A 276 -26.16 12.80 -6.49
CA GLU A 276 -26.85 14.06 -6.81
C GLU A 276 -26.39 15.24 -5.91
N ILE A 277 -26.21 14.99 -4.60
CA ILE A 277 -25.71 15.99 -3.66
C ILE A 277 -24.27 16.39 -3.99
N VAL A 278 -23.41 15.43 -4.33
CA VAL A 278 -21.98 15.67 -4.64
C VAL A 278 -21.82 16.35 -6.00
N THR A 279 -22.47 15.88 -7.06
CA THR A 279 -22.38 16.43 -8.42
C THR A 279 -22.87 17.88 -8.50
N ALA A 280 -23.88 18.24 -7.71
CA ALA A 280 -24.35 19.61 -7.67
C ALA A 280 -23.38 20.60 -6.99
N PHE A 281 -22.43 20.12 -6.19
CA PHE A 281 -21.39 20.95 -5.56
C PHE A 281 -20.26 21.33 -6.54
N GLU A 282 -20.09 20.59 -7.65
CA GLU A 282 -19.04 20.83 -8.65
C GLU A 282 -19.32 22.05 -9.58
N ARG A 283 -20.52 22.66 -9.54
CA ARG A 283 -20.91 23.76 -10.45
C ARG A 283 -20.63 25.19 -9.92
N VAL A 284 -19.51 25.44 -9.22
CA VAL A 284 -19.14 26.80 -8.77
C VAL A 284 -17.95 27.33 -9.58
N PRO A 285 -18.07 28.48 -10.28
CA PRO A 285 -17.01 29.01 -11.14
C PRO A 285 -15.71 29.42 -10.42
N ASP A 286 -14.60 29.30 -11.15
CA ASP A 286 -13.23 29.65 -10.75
C ASP A 286 -12.99 31.18 -10.70
N THR A 287 -13.48 31.89 -9.69
CA THR A 287 -12.98 33.26 -9.43
C THR A 287 -12.90 33.59 -7.95
N LEU A 288 -11.67 33.66 -7.40
CA LEU A 288 -11.13 34.69 -6.47
C LEU A 288 -9.73 34.26 -5.93
N PRO A 289 -8.87 35.20 -5.46
CA PRO A 289 -7.44 35.22 -5.76
C PRO A 289 -6.54 34.66 -4.64
N ALA A 290 -5.41 34.11 -5.05
CA ALA A 290 -4.37 33.59 -4.18
C ALA A 290 -3.43 34.72 -3.73
N GLU A 291 -3.50 35.13 -2.45
CA GLU A 291 -2.43 35.92 -1.84
C GLU A 291 -2.40 35.73 -0.31
N GLY A 292 -1.22 35.47 0.26
CA GLY A 292 -0.98 35.60 1.69
C GLY A 292 -0.06 34.55 2.35
N ALA A 293 -0.07 33.29 1.90
CA ALA A 293 0.60 32.22 2.64
C ALA A 293 2.01 31.84 2.13
N GLN A 294 2.32 32.09 0.85
CA GLN A 294 3.56 31.58 0.22
C GLN A 294 4.79 32.50 0.37
N ALA A 295 4.60 33.75 0.82
CA ALA A 295 5.71 34.70 0.93
C ALA A 295 6.58 34.50 2.20
N LYS A 296 6.01 34.01 3.31
CA LYS A 296 6.75 33.87 4.59
C LYS A 296 7.62 32.60 4.68
N GLU A 297 7.37 31.60 3.85
CA GLU A 297 8.15 30.34 3.85
C GLU A 297 9.50 30.51 3.11
N ARG A 298 9.55 31.36 2.07
CA ARG A 298 10.78 31.60 1.27
C ARG A 298 11.85 32.41 2.02
N GLU A 299 11.45 33.17 3.03
CA GLU A 299 12.36 34.02 3.81
C GLU A 299 12.99 33.29 5.00
N ARG A 300 12.33 32.23 5.51
CA ARG A 300 12.89 31.35 6.57
C ARG A 300 13.98 30.40 6.08
N LEU A 301 14.02 30.08 4.79
CA LEU A 301 15.00 29.15 4.22
C LEU A 301 16.36 29.81 3.90
N ARG A 302 16.52 31.12 4.16
CA ARG A 302 17.78 31.84 3.92
C ARG A 302 18.70 32.00 5.14
N THR A 303 18.30 31.54 6.33
CA THR A 303 19.01 31.84 7.59
C THR A 303 19.43 30.64 8.44
N VAL A 304 19.53 29.42 7.88
CA VAL A 304 20.25 28.33 8.56
C VAL A 304 21.67 28.25 8.00
N GLY A 305 22.57 28.86 8.77
CA GLY A 305 23.98 29.04 8.43
C GLY A 305 24.78 27.74 8.30
N SER A 306 25.79 27.88 7.45
CA SER A 306 27.00 27.07 7.34
C SER A 306 27.52 26.54 8.68
N GLY A 307 27.76 25.23 8.75
CA GLY A 307 28.59 24.67 9.83
C GLY A 307 28.32 23.21 10.18
N SER A 308 28.64 22.27 9.30
CA SER A 308 29.26 21.00 9.73
C SER A 308 29.86 20.27 8.52
N ARG A 309 31.06 19.75 8.72
CA ARG A 309 31.95 19.16 7.71
C ARG A 309 31.29 17.96 7.03
N LEU A 310 31.18 18.01 5.70
CA LEU A 310 30.87 16.88 4.84
C LEU A 310 31.84 15.72 5.10
N ARG A 311 31.30 14.53 5.42
CA ARG A 311 31.99 13.27 5.16
C ARG A 311 31.43 12.70 3.86
N TRP A 312 32.32 12.60 2.87
CA TRP A 312 32.10 11.97 1.58
C TRP A 312 31.99 10.45 1.77
N PHE A 313 31.05 9.79 1.09
CA PHE A 313 31.05 8.32 1.01
C PHE A 313 31.87 7.92 -0.23
N THR A 314 33.06 7.38 0.01
CA THR A 314 34.00 6.91 -1.01
C THR A 314 34.04 5.37 -1.12
N ARG A 315 33.19 4.64 -0.39
CA ARG A 315 33.13 3.17 -0.39
C ARG A 315 31.73 2.65 -0.75
N TRP A 316 31.69 1.63 -1.62
CA TRP A 316 30.46 0.95 -2.05
C TRP A 316 29.73 0.25 -0.89
N GLU A 317 30.45 -0.23 0.13
CA GLU A 317 29.83 -0.76 1.35
C GLU A 317 29.05 0.31 2.13
N ASP A 318 29.43 1.58 2.02
CA ASP A 318 28.72 2.68 2.67
C ASP A 318 27.45 3.08 1.91
N PHE A 319 27.38 2.85 0.59
CA PHE A 319 26.14 2.96 -0.19
C PHE A 319 25.14 1.87 0.19
N LEU A 320 25.63 0.63 0.41
CA LEU A 320 24.82 -0.48 0.93
C LEU A 320 24.39 -0.22 2.39
N ARG A 321 25.27 0.30 3.25
CA ARG A 321 24.91 0.74 4.62
C ARG A 321 23.97 1.94 4.62
N PHE A 322 24.10 2.89 3.70
CA PHE A 322 23.15 4.01 3.57
C PHE A 322 21.77 3.52 3.12
N HIS A 323 21.68 2.52 2.25
CA HIS A 323 20.42 1.81 1.97
C HIS A 323 19.91 0.99 3.17
N TRP A 324 20.79 0.62 4.11
CA TRP A 324 20.48 -0.13 5.33
C TRP A 324 19.98 0.76 6.47
N ASP A 325 20.56 1.95 6.62
CA ASP A 325 20.35 2.88 7.74
C ASP A 325 19.48 4.11 7.37
N SER A 326 19.13 4.28 6.09
CA SER A 326 18.22 5.35 5.69
C SER A 326 16.79 5.05 6.16
N PRO A 327 16.15 5.94 6.94
CA PRO A 327 14.74 5.81 7.26
C PRO A 327 13.93 6.03 5.98
N VAL A 328 13.62 4.93 5.28
CA VAL A 328 12.83 4.93 4.05
C VAL A 328 11.41 5.42 4.35
N TRP A 329 11.22 6.70 4.06
CA TRP A 329 10.02 7.54 3.95
C TRP A 329 8.67 6.99 4.43
N SER A 330 8.08 7.75 5.36
CA SER A 330 7.14 8.79 4.94
C SER A 330 7.29 10.00 5.87
N GLU A 331 7.66 11.17 5.34
CA GLU A 331 6.93 12.35 5.82
C GLU A 331 5.45 12.08 5.50
N PRO A 332 4.54 12.08 6.50
CA PRO A 332 3.14 11.83 6.24
C PRO A 332 2.57 13.02 5.42
N GLY A 333 2.41 12.85 4.10
CA GLY A 333 1.85 13.92 3.26
C GLY A 333 1.81 13.73 1.74
N CYS A 334 2.67 12.90 1.13
CA CYS A 334 2.71 12.77 -0.34
C CYS A 334 2.19 11.41 -0.82
N SER A 335 0.91 11.33 -1.19
CA SER A 335 0.43 10.22 -2.03
C SER A 335 1.09 10.31 -3.42
N PRO A 336 1.51 9.19 -4.03
CA PRO A 336 1.99 9.20 -5.40
C PRO A 336 0.91 9.78 -6.33
N LEU A 337 1.32 10.53 -7.34
CA LEU A 337 0.47 11.00 -8.42
C LEU A 337 -0.19 9.79 -9.09
N TYR A 338 -1.50 9.79 -9.26
CA TYR A 338 -2.21 8.72 -9.96
C TYR A 338 -2.54 9.16 -11.38
N ILE A 339 -2.14 8.38 -12.37
CA ILE A 339 -2.39 8.63 -13.79
C ILE A 339 -3.46 7.66 -14.27
N SER A 340 -4.64 8.20 -14.57
CA SER A 340 -5.78 7.43 -15.08
C SER A 340 -5.57 7.04 -16.54
N LYS A 341 -6.33 6.02 -17.00
CA LYS A 341 -6.37 5.65 -18.42
C LYS A 341 -6.76 6.82 -19.32
N ALA A 342 -7.70 7.66 -18.89
CA ALA A 342 -8.14 8.82 -19.66
C ALA A 342 -7.04 9.88 -19.80
N GLU A 343 -6.27 10.13 -18.73
CA GLU A 343 -5.12 11.04 -18.80
C GLU A 343 -4.01 10.50 -19.69
N TYR A 344 -3.74 9.19 -19.62
CA TYR A 344 -2.79 8.52 -20.52
C TYR A 344 -3.24 8.59 -21.99
N ASP A 345 -4.52 8.35 -22.28
CA ASP A 345 -5.07 8.40 -23.63
C ASP A 345 -5.10 9.82 -24.21
N ALA A 346 -5.17 10.84 -23.35
CA ALA A 346 -5.11 12.24 -23.74
C ALA A 346 -3.66 12.74 -23.95
N MET A 347 -2.64 11.91 -23.71
CA MET A 347 -1.25 12.31 -23.94
C MET A 347 -0.96 12.40 -25.44
N GLU A 348 -0.67 13.59 -25.92
CA GLU A 348 -0.21 13.83 -27.29
C GLU A 348 1.31 13.66 -27.36
N VAL A 349 1.76 12.46 -27.76
CA VAL A 349 3.19 12.14 -27.95
C VAL A 349 3.43 11.69 -29.39
N ASP A 350 4.30 12.41 -30.10
CA ASP A 350 4.82 12.06 -31.42
C ASP A 350 6.23 11.47 -31.30
N GLY A 351 6.32 10.15 -31.16
CA GLY A 351 7.59 9.44 -30.96
C GLY A 351 8.56 9.54 -32.14
N ARG A 352 8.12 9.97 -33.33
CA ARG A 352 8.98 10.17 -34.51
C ARG A 352 9.94 11.35 -34.34
N ARG A 353 9.62 12.28 -33.42
CA ARG A 353 10.50 13.38 -33.02
C ARG A 353 11.45 13.00 -31.90
N GLY A 354 11.23 11.84 -31.27
CA GLY A 354 12.02 11.34 -30.15
C GLY A 354 13.30 10.63 -30.58
N PRO A 355 14.12 10.20 -29.60
CA PRO A 355 15.32 9.43 -29.88
C PRO A 355 14.96 8.01 -30.34
N ARG A 356 15.92 7.33 -30.97
CA ARG A 356 15.90 5.86 -31.03
C ARG A 356 16.11 5.31 -29.63
N ILE A 357 15.45 4.20 -29.32
CA ILE A 357 15.44 3.63 -27.98
C ILE A 357 15.88 2.17 -28.03
N LYS A 358 16.90 1.82 -27.25
CA LYS A 358 17.25 0.44 -26.94
C LYS A 358 16.92 0.16 -25.49
N LEU A 359 16.09 -0.85 -25.23
CA LEU A 359 15.81 -1.32 -23.87
C LEU A 359 16.54 -2.63 -23.62
N LEU A 360 17.28 -2.69 -22.52
CA LEU A 360 18.25 -3.74 -22.25
C LEU A 360 17.91 -4.46 -20.95
N ARG A 361 17.87 -5.79 -21.00
CA ARG A 361 18.09 -6.62 -19.81
C ARG A 361 19.57 -7.01 -19.78
N CYS A 362 20.30 -6.57 -18.76
CA CYS A 362 21.69 -6.96 -18.58
C CYS A 362 21.81 -8.40 -18.04
N PRO A 363 22.95 -9.06 -18.24
CA PRO A 363 23.19 -10.39 -17.72
C PRO A 363 23.13 -10.42 -16.18
N CYS A 364 22.28 -11.31 -15.62
CA CYS A 364 22.29 -11.70 -14.21
C CYS A 364 22.39 -13.23 -14.12
N PHE A 365 23.37 -13.75 -13.38
CA PHE A 365 23.37 -15.17 -13.04
C PHE A 365 23.67 -15.38 -11.57
N ASN A 366 22.82 -16.15 -10.92
CA ASN A 366 23.13 -16.74 -9.63
C ASN A 366 23.22 -18.26 -9.86
N LYS A 367 24.44 -18.82 -9.74
CA LYS A 367 24.69 -20.26 -9.84
C LYS A 367 23.84 -21.11 -8.87
N THR A 368 23.19 -20.48 -7.88
CA THR A 368 22.44 -21.15 -6.80
C THR A 368 20.92 -21.08 -6.89
N SER A 369 20.33 -20.37 -7.87
CA SER A 369 18.86 -20.29 -8.00
C SER A 369 18.34 -21.22 -9.09
N ASP A 370 17.51 -22.20 -8.73
CA ASP A 370 16.79 -23.11 -9.64
C ASP A 370 15.83 -22.39 -10.63
N PHE A 371 15.68 -21.06 -10.51
CA PHE A 371 14.95 -20.24 -11.48
C PHE A 371 15.85 -19.88 -12.65
N ASN A 372 15.71 -20.61 -13.76
CA ASN A 372 16.35 -20.27 -15.02
C ASN A 372 15.86 -18.90 -15.51
N PHE A 373 16.66 -17.83 -15.36
CA PHE A 373 16.42 -16.50 -15.96
C PHE A 373 16.28 -16.54 -17.49
N PHE A 374 16.64 -17.67 -18.11
CA PHE A 374 16.53 -17.98 -19.53
C PHE A 374 15.21 -18.67 -19.92
N ALA A 375 14.30 -18.91 -18.98
CA ALA A 375 13.06 -19.64 -19.24
C ALA A 375 11.96 -18.75 -19.86
N MET A 376 12.03 -17.43 -19.67
CA MET A 376 11.01 -16.49 -20.15
C MET A 376 11.62 -15.19 -20.69
N PRO A 377 10.99 -14.58 -21.72
CA PRO A 377 11.38 -13.25 -22.20
C PRO A 377 11.16 -12.16 -21.13
N PRO A 378 11.93 -11.06 -21.16
CA PRO A 378 11.89 -10.03 -20.12
C PRO A 378 10.63 -9.15 -20.23
N LEU A 379 9.63 -9.44 -19.38
CA LEU A 379 8.32 -8.76 -19.43
C LEU A 379 8.42 -7.24 -19.31
N GLY A 380 9.24 -6.73 -18.39
CA GLY A 380 9.39 -5.29 -18.14
C GLY A 380 9.73 -4.52 -19.41
N ILE A 381 10.80 -4.89 -20.10
CA ILE A 381 11.21 -4.21 -21.34
C ILE A 381 10.25 -4.48 -22.51
N MET A 382 9.58 -5.65 -22.58
CA MET A 382 8.54 -5.90 -23.59
C MET A 382 7.35 -4.98 -23.42
N MET A 383 6.93 -4.72 -22.17
CA MET A 383 5.83 -3.80 -21.89
C MET A 383 6.20 -2.35 -22.17
N LEU A 384 7.36 -1.91 -21.69
CA LEU A 384 7.87 -0.56 -21.97
C LEU A 384 8.06 -0.36 -23.48
N GLY A 385 8.59 -1.35 -24.19
CA GLY A 385 8.81 -1.29 -25.63
C GLY A 385 7.52 -1.26 -26.43
N GLY A 386 6.53 -2.09 -26.09
CA GLY A 386 5.20 -2.07 -26.73
C GLY A 386 4.51 -0.71 -26.59
N MET A 387 4.57 -0.12 -25.40
CA MET A 387 4.06 1.22 -25.13
C MET A 387 4.78 2.29 -25.96
N LEU A 388 6.11 2.31 -25.96
CA LEU A 388 6.89 3.28 -26.74
C LEU A 388 6.63 3.12 -28.26
N ARG A 389 6.58 1.89 -28.78
CA ARG A 389 6.32 1.64 -30.20
C ARG A 389 4.93 2.12 -30.62
N ARG A 390 3.92 1.96 -29.76
CA ARG A 390 2.57 2.48 -30.00
C ARG A 390 2.55 3.99 -30.20
N HIS A 391 3.39 4.72 -29.47
CA HIS A 391 3.54 6.17 -29.59
C HIS A 391 4.50 6.59 -30.72
N GLY A 392 4.93 5.66 -31.57
CA GLY A 392 5.69 5.95 -32.79
C GLY A 392 7.21 6.09 -32.60
N PHE A 393 7.75 5.70 -31.44
CA PHE A 393 9.21 5.64 -31.24
C PHE A 393 9.82 4.44 -32.00
N ASP A 394 11.07 4.60 -32.45
CA ASP A 394 11.91 3.51 -32.95
C ASP A 394 12.53 2.78 -31.76
N VAL A 395 12.09 1.54 -31.52
CA VAL A 395 12.41 0.77 -30.32
C VAL A 395 13.00 -0.59 -30.68
N GLN A 396 14.10 -0.94 -30.02
CA GLN A 396 14.70 -2.27 -30.06
C GLN A 396 14.84 -2.83 -28.64
N LEU A 397 14.44 -4.07 -28.42
CA LEU A 397 14.69 -4.79 -27.17
C LEU A 397 15.95 -5.65 -27.33
N ARG A 398 16.80 -5.64 -26.30
CA ARG A 398 18.03 -6.45 -26.25
C ARG A 398 18.06 -7.21 -24.94
N ASP A 399 18.09 -8.53 -25.05
CA ASP A 399 18.18 -9.41 -23.88
C ASP A 399 19.60 -9.95 -23.80
N LEU A 400 20.49 -9.14 -23.21
CA LEU A 400 21.92 -9.44 -23.17
C LEU A 400 22.20 -10.73 -22.42
N ALA A 401 21.35 -11.12 -21.45
CA ALA A 401 21.50 -12.40 -20.78
C ALA A 401 21.44 -13.56 -21.79
N VAL A 402 20.43 -13.57 -22.66
CA VAL A 402 20.25 -14.61 -23.68
C VAL A 402 21.23 -14.45 -24.84
N GLU A 403 21.41 -13.22 -25.33
CA GLU A 403 22.28 -12.93 -26.48
C GLU A 403 23.71 -13.37 -26.18
N THR A 404 24.28 -12.98 -25.04
CA THR A 404 25.68 -13.32 -24.69
C THR A 404 25.90 -14.83 -24.49
N GLN A 405 24.88 -15.55 -24.02
CA GLN A 405 24.95 -17.00 -23.85
C GLN A 405 24.95 -17.74 -25.19
N ARG A 406 24.21 -17.24 -26.19
CA ARG A 406 24.06 -17.90 -27.50
C ARG A 406 25.03 -17.37 -28.55
N SER A 407 25.69 -16.25 -28.27
CA SER A 407 26.52 -15.55 -29.25
C SER A 407 27.82 -16.29 -29.55
N PRO A 408 28.21 -16.44 -30.83
CA PRO A 408 29.47 -17.07 -31.22
C PRO A 408 30.70 -16.19 -30.95
N TRP A 409 30.50 -14.90 -30.67
CA TRP A 409 31.58 -13.91 -30.44
C TRP A 409 32.05 -13.82 -28.98
N LEU A 410 31.45 -14.59 -28.06
CA LEU A 410 31.93 -14.80 -26.69
C LEU A 410 32.30 -16.27 -26.49
N SER A 411 33.52 -16.51 -26.02
CA SER A 411 33.98 -17.84 -25.60
C SER A 411 33.39 -18.23 -24.23
N ASP A 412 33.41 -19.52 -23.90
CA ASP A 412 32.94 -20.01 -22.60
C ASP A 412 33.70 -19.39 -21.42
N ALA A 413 35.02 -19.22 -21.56
CA ALA A 413 35.84 -18.56 -20.56
C ALA A 413 35.44 -17.08 -20.34
N GLU A 414 35.10 -16.36 -21.42
CA GLU A 414 34.61 -14.98 -21.31
C GLU A 414 33.22 -14.91 -20.68
N ARG A 415 32.35 -15.88 -20.97
CA ARG A 415 31.05 -15.99 -20.30
C ARG A 415 31.26 -16.19 -18.80
N ASP A 416 32.13 -17.10 -18.39
CA ASP A 416 32.44 -17.33 -16.97
C ASP A 416 32.95 -16.07 -16.24
N VAL A 417 33.78 -15.26 -16.90
CA VAL A 417 34.25 -13.97 -16.37
C VAL A 417 33.08 -13.01 -16.14
N MET A 418 32.14 -12.93 -17.09
CA MET A 418 30.96 -12.06 -17.00
C MET A 418 30.07 -12.41 -15.80
N TRP A 419 30.11 -13.65 -15.33
CA TRP A 419 29.32 -14.16 -14.21
C TRP A 419 30.02 -14.07 -12.84
N ASP A 420 31.24 -13.53 -12.78
CA ASP A 420 31.99 -13.33 -11.54
C ASP A 420 31.60 -12.00 -10.88
N HIS A 421 30.70 -12.09 -9.88
CA HIS A 421 30.20 -10.92 -9.14
C HIS A 421 31.28 -10.17 -8.38
N GLU A 422 32.30 -10.85 -7.86
CA GLU A 422 33.36 -10.16 -7.12
C GLU A 422 34.24 -9.38 -8.10
N ARG A 423 34.52 -9.95 -9.27
CA ARG A 423 35.20 -9.25 -10.34
C ARG A 423 34.45 -8.01 -10.82
N LEU A 424 33.14 -8.13 -11.06
CA LEU A 424 32.28 -7.00 -11.42
C LEU A 424 32.38 -5.86 -10.38
N ARG A 425 32.34 -6.19 -9.09
CA ARG A 425 32.44 -5.22 -7.99
C ARG A 425 33.82 -4.57 -7.92
N ARG A 426 34.90 -5.35 -8.01
CA ARG A 426 36.28 -4.83 -8.07
C ARG A 426 36.46 -3.87 -9.22
N ARG A 427 35.94 -4.22 -10.40
CA ARG A 427 36.05 -3.36 -11.58
C ARG A 427 35.28 -2.06 -11.43
N LEU A 428 34.09 -2.09 -10.82
CA LEU A 428 33.30 -0.89 -10.51
C LEU A 428 34.04 0.05 -9.54
N ARG A 429 34.88 -0.50 -8.64
CA ARG A 429 35.78 0.27 -7.76
C ARG A 429 37.03 0.83 -8.46
N GLY A 430 37.21 0.54 -9.74
CA GLY A 430 38.36 1.01 -10.53
C GLY A 430 39.64 0.19 -10.35
N GLU A 431 39.54 -1.05 -9.86
CA GLU A 431 40.70 -1.90 -9.61
C GLU A 431 41.16 -2.68 -10.87
N GLY A 432 42.40 -2.41 -11.33
CA GLY A 432 43.18 -3.24 -12.26
C GLY A 432 42.72 -3.26 -13.73
N ASP A 433 43.56 -3.85 -14.60
CA ASP A 433 43.16 -4.30 -15.94
C ASP A 433 42.32 -5.57 -15.79
N ASP A 434 41.13 -5.57 -16.39
CA ASP A 434 40.17 -6.68 -16.24
C ASP A 434 39.72 -7.21 -17.60
N PRO A 435 39.76 -8.54 -17.83
CA PRO A 435 39.18 -9.18 -19.01
C PRO A 435 37.72 -8.78 -19.29
N LEU A 436 36.99 -8.35 -18.26
CA LEU A 436 35.64 -7.81 -18.37
C LEU A 436 35.55 -6.57 -19.27
N ASP A 437 36.58 -5.71 -19.32
CA ASP A 437 36.56 -4.54 -20.19
C ASP A 437 36.46 -4.94 -21.66
N VAL A 438 37.20 -5.98 -22.08
CA VAL A 438 37.12 -6.55 -23.43
C VAL A 438 35.72 -7.10 -23.72
N ILE A 439 35.10 -7.77 -22.74
CA ILE A 439 33.75 -8.32 -22.87
C ILE A 439 32.71 -7.20 -23.01
N LEU A 440 32.76 -6.19 -22.14
CA LEU A 440 31.90 -5.01 -22.21
C LEU A 440 32.08 -4.28 -23.55
N ASP A 441 33.31 -4.22 -24.05
CA ASP A 441 33.63 -3.66 -25.35
C ASP A 441 33.03 -4.46 -26.51
N LYS A 442 33.10 -5.79 -26.48
CA LYS A 442 32.44 -6.64 -27.48
C LYS A 442 30.92 -6.43 -27.47
N ILE A 443 30.31 -6.41 -26.29
CA ILE A 443 28.87 -6.21 -26.14
C ILE A 443 28.45 -4.81 -26.61
N ALA A 444 29.17 -3.77 -26.20
CA ALA A 444 28.88 -2.41 -26.64
C ALA A 444 29.10 -2.23 -28.15
N THR A 445 30.01 -2.97 -28.78
CA THR A 445 30.14 -2.99 -30.25
C THR A 445 28.92 -3.65 -30.89
N ALA A 446 28.47 -4.80 -30.37
CA ALA A 446 27.27 -5.50 -30.84
C ALA A 446 25.95 -4.73 -30.59
N LEU A 447 25.97 -3.74 -29.71
CA LEU A 447 24.87 -2.82 -29.46
C LEU A 447 24.83 -1.65 -30.45
N GLU A 448 25.92 -1.39 -31.19
CA GLU A 448 26.02 -0.32 -32.20
C GLU A 448 25.44 1.03 -31.72
N PRO A 449 25.97 1.63 -30.63
CA PRO A 449 25.44 2.88 -30.07
C PRO A 449 25.60 4.03 -31.06
N ARG A 450 24.55 4.85 -31.20
CA ARG A 450 24.54 6.01 -32.10
C ARG A 450 24.30 7.32 -31.33
N PRO A 451 24.78 8.47 -31.81
CA PRO A 451 24.55 9.75 -31.15
C PRO A 451 23.07 10.01 -30.86
N SER A 452 22.79 10.57 -29.69
CA SER A 452 21.47 10.90 -29.15
C SER A 452 20.49 9.73 -28.96
N GLU A 453 20.96 8.48 -29.06
CA GLU A 453 20.17 7.28 -28.77
C GLU A 453 19.94 7.12 -27.26
N LEU A 454 18.73 6.70 -26.86
CA LEU A 454 18.39 6.42 -25.46
C LEU A 454 18.53 4.93 -25.15
N PHE A 455 19.39 4.60 -24.19
CA PHE A 455 19.54 3.26 -23.62
C PHE A 455 18.80 3.19 -22.28
N GLY A 456 17.75 2.37 -22.22
CA GLY A 456 17.04 2.06 -20.97
C GLY A 456 17.49 0.71 -20.42
N LEU A 457 18.18 0.69 -19.27
CA LEU A 457 18.64 -0.55 -18.64
C LEU A 457 17.68 -0.94 -17.51
N SER A 458 17.11 -2.14 -17.64
CA SER A 458 16.22 -2.75 -16.64
C SER A 458 17.05 -3.49 -15.60
N VAL A 459 16.91 -3.08 -14.34
CA VAL A 459 17.68 -3.54 -13.18
C VAL A 459 16.75 -4.24 -12.19
N GLU A 460 16.84 -5.56 -12.11
CA GLU A 460 15.96 -6.40 -11.28
C GLU A 460 16.60 -6.83 -9.96
N SER A 461 17.94 -6.78 -9.87
CA SER A 461 18.68 -7.26 -8.72
C SER A 461 19.99 -6.49 -8.49
N THR A 462 20.62 -6.73 -7.35
CA THR A 462 21.91 -6.07 -7.06
C THR A 462 23.03 -6.57 -7.98
N GLU A 463 22.87 -7.78 -8.50
CA GLU A 463 23.76 -8.44 -9.43
C GLU A 463 23.77 -7.77 -10.82
N ASP A 464 22.60 -7.57 -11.45
CA ASP A 464 22.54 -6.90 -12.76
C ASP A 464 22.80 -5.39 -12.68
N LEU A 465 22.58 -4.76 -11.53
CA LEU A 465 22.92 -3.35 -11.31
C LEU A 465 24.40 -3.07 -11.61
N THR A 466 25.30 -3.90 -11.09
CA THR A 466 26.74 -3.67 -11.21
C THR A 466 27.16 -3.73 -12.68
N PHE A 467 26.66 -4.73 -13.41
CA PHE A 467 26.89 -4.86 -14.84
C PHE A 467 26.28 -3.69 -15.62
N SER A 468 25.06 -3.26 -15.27
CA SER A 468 24.35 -2.15 -15.91
C SER A 468 25.12 -0.83 -15.78
N LEU A 469 25.73 -0.56 -14.62
CA LEU A 469 26.54 0.64 -14.41
C LEU A 469 27.82 0.63 -15.24
N LEU A 470 28.50 -0.51 -15.31
CA LEU A 470 29.70 -0.68 -16.15
C LEU A 470 29.36 -0.56 -17.64
N MET A 471 28.22 -1.13 -18.06
CA MET A 471 27.71 -1.02 -19.42
C MET A 471 27.34 0.43 -19.77
N ALA A 472 26.66 1.14 -18.87
CA ALA A 472 26.35 2.57 -19.03
C ALA A 472 27.62 3.40 -19.30
N ALA A 473 28.66 3.20 -18.49
CA ALA A 473 29.96 3.86 -18.70
C ALA A 473 30.58 3.51 -20.05
N ARG A 474 30.49 2.24 -20.48
CA ARG A 474 31.08 1.79 -21.75
C ARG A 474 30.33 2.33 -22.97
N LEU A 475 29.00 2.41 -22.90
CA LEU A 475 28.17 3.02 -23.94
C LEU A 475 28.48 4.52 -24.11
N LYS A 476 28.59 5.26 -23.00
CA LYS A 476 28.99 6.68 -23.00
C LYS A 476 30.40 6.92 -23.54
N ALA A 477 31.33 5.99 -23.30
CA ALA A 477 32.69 6.07 -23.85
C ALA A 477 32.73 5.83 -25.37
N ARG A 478 31.72 5.13 -25.92
CA ARG A 478 31.63 4.76 -27.35
C ARG A 478 30.94 5.82 -28.20
N ALA A 479 29.89 6.45 -27.67
CA ALA A 479 29.10 7.44 -28.37
C ALA A 479 28.39 8.39 -27.40
N ASP A 480 27.98 9.56 -27.89
CA ASP A 480 27.15 10.51 -27.16
C ASP A 480 25.70 10.00 -27.05
N VAL A 481 25.49 9.04 -26.15
CA VAL A 481 24.19 8.41 -25.91
C VAL A 481 23.56 8.94 -24.62
N HIS A 482 22.27 8.70 -24.49
CA HIS A 482 21.50 8.90 -23.27
C HIS A 482 21.32 7.58 -22.52
N VAL A 483 21.42 7.58 -21.19
CA VAL A 483 21.30 6.39 -20.35
C VAL A 483 20.31 6.63 -19.21
N VAL A 484 19.27 5.80 -19.16
CA VAL A 484 18.30 5.74 -18.06
C VAL A 484 18.30 4.36 -17.41
N LEU A 485 18.32 4.32 -16.08
CA LEU A 485 18.10 3.08 -15.33
C LEU A 485 16.65 3.04 -14.82
N GLY A 486 16.06 1.85 -14.81
CA GLY A 486 14.77 1.57 -14.18
C GLY A 486 14.73 0.15 -13.62
N GLY A 487 13.76 -0.14 -12.76
CA GLY A 487 13.56 -1.48 -12.22
C GLY A 487 13.36 -1.51 -10.71
N ARG A 488 12.96 -2.68 -10.20
CA ARG A 488 12.32 -2.85 -8.87
C ARG A 488 13.21 -2.45 -7.68
N ILE A 489 14.53 -2.46 -7.85
CA ILE A 489 15.45 -2.17 -6.74
C ILE A 489 15.86 -0.69 -6.64
N LEU A 490 15.43 0.18 -7.57
CA LEU A 490 15.90 1.56 -7.69
C LEU A 490 15.02 2.60 -6.98
N GLU A 491 14.41 2.22 -5.85
CA GLU A 491 13.46 3.07 -5.10
C GLU A 491 14.11 4.31 -4.46
N ASP A 492 15.33 4.16 -3.90
CA ASP A 492 16.10 5.22 -3.23
C ASP A 492 17.45 5.46 -3.93
N ALA A 493 17.42 5.66 -5.26
CA ALA A 493 18.61 5.65 -6.10
C ALA A 493 19.29 7.03 -6.29
N ALA A 494 18.94 8.05 -5.51
CA ALA A 494 19.60 9.36 -5.59
C ALA A 494 21.12 9.32 -5.34
N PRO A 495 21.64 8.55 -4.35
CA PRO A 495 23.08 8.40 -4.18
C PRO A 495 23.72 7.63 -5.33
N LEU A 496 23.02 6.67 -5.91
CA LEU A 496 23.49 5.91 -7.09
C LEU A 496 23.69 6.87 -8.27
N LEU A 497 22.69 7.71 -8.57
CA LEU A 497 22.83 8.71 -9.62
C LEU A 497 24.04 9.61 -9.32
N ARG A 498 24.18 10.10 -8.09
CA ARG A 498 25.31 10.95 -7.69
C ARG A 498 26.67 10.30 -7.92
N ALA A 499 26.82 9.01 -7.60
CA ALA A 499 28.07 8.27 -7.71
C ALA A 499 28.44 7.89 -9.16
N HIS A 500 27.44 7.73 -10.04
CA HIS A 500 27.65 7.24 -11.41
C HIS A 500 27.24 8.29 -12.46
N PRO A 501 28.17 9.18 -12.88
CA PRO A 501 27.88 10.24 -13.85
C PRO A 501 27.58 9.73 -15.27
N ALA A 502 27.92 8.47 -15.59
CA ALA A 502 27.53 7.84 -16.86
C ALA A 502 26.03 7.57 -16.99
N VAL A 503 25.29 7.61 -15.87
CA VAL A 503 23.82 7.50 -15.84
C VAL A 503 23.23 8.91 -15.87
N ASP A 504 22.36 9.19 -16.83
CA ASP A 504 21.72 10.51 -16.95
C ASP A 504 20.50 10.60 -16.04
N TRP A 505 19.70 9.52 -15.99
CA TRP A 505 18.43 9.47 -15.28
C TRP A 505 18.18 8.13 -14.59
N ILE A 506 17.38 8.17 -13.53
CA ILE A 506 16.80 6.96 -12.94
C ILE A 506 15.29 7.14 -12.82
N VAL A 507 14.54 6.15 -13.27
CA VAL A 507 13.10 6.07 -13.06
C VAL A 507 12.83 5.10 -11.91
N ARG A 508 12.19 5.60 -10.84
CA ARG A 508 11.83 4.79 -9.67
C ARG A 508 10.39 4.30 -9.72
N GLY A 509 10.13 3.09 -9.23
CA GLY A 509 8.79 2.50 -9.24
C GLY A 509 8.33 2.12 -10.65
N GLU A 510 7.13 2.56 -11.05
CA GLU A 510 6.52 2.21 -12.33
C GLU A 510 7.14 3.03 -13.48
N GLY A 511 7.64 2.35 -14.51
CA GLY A 511 8.49 2.93 -15.53
C GLY A 511 7.75 3.43 -16.77
N GLU A 512 6.49 3.05 -16.94
CA GLU A 512 5.71 3.18 -18.16
C GLU A 512 5.51 4.65 -18.54
N VAL A 513 4.69 5.38 -17.78
CA VAL A 513 4.44 6.79 -18.07
C VAL A 513 5.71 7.66 -17.93
N PRO A 514 6.56 7.48 -16.90
CA PRO A 514 7.80 8.24 -16.80
C PRO A 514 8.74 8.09 -18.00
N LEU A 515 8.95 6.86 -18.49
CA LEU A 515 9.84 6.62 -19.63
C LEU A 515 9.27 7.21 -20.92
N LEU A 516 7.96 7.09 -21.13
CA LEU A 516 7.28 7.73 -22.26
C LEU A 516 7.47 9.25 -22.24
N MET A 517 7.23 9.87 -21.09
CA MET A 517 7.40 11.33 -20.92
C MET A 517 8.86 11.77 -21.05
N LEU A 518 9.81 10.96 -20.57
CA LEU A 518 11.24 11.23 -20.73
C LEU A 518 11.64 11.19 -22.21
N ALA A 519 11.24 10.14 -22.93
CA ALA A 519 11.52 10.00 -24.35
C ALA A 519 10.88 11.11 -25.18
N ALA A 520 9.65 11.52 -24.85
CA ALA A 520 8.97 12.65 -25.47
C ALA A 520 9.73 13.97 -25.21
N ALA A 521 10.17 14.21 -23.97
CA ALA A 521 10.91 15.41 -23.61
C ALA A 521 12.27 15.51 -24.33
N LEU A 522 12.94 14.38 -24.58
CA LEU A 522 14.16 14.33 -25.41
C LEU A 522 13.90 14.69 -26.87
N GLY A 523 12.69 14.42 -27.37
CA GLY A 523 12.21 14.88 -28.68
C GLY A 523 11.62 16.31 -28.69
N GLY A 524 11.86 17.10 -27.64
CA GLY A 524 11.36 18.48 -27.51
C GLY A 524 9.89 18.61 -27.10
N GLN A 525 9.23 17.51 -26.70
CA GLN A 525 7.82 17.48 -26.31
C GLN A 525 7.71 17.42 -24.78
N GLY A 526 7.62 18.60 -24.15
CA GLY A 526 7.51 18.73 -22.70
C GLY A 526 8.83 19.12 -22.03
N ARG A 527 8.96 18.80 -20.74
CA ARG A 527 10.12 19.18 -19.93
C ARG A 527 10.55 18.01 -19.05
N ILE A 528 11.83 17.64 -19.11
CA ILE A 528 12.42 16.57 -18.27
C ILE A 528 12.14 16.81 -16.78
N ALA A 529 12.21 18.07 -16.33
CA ALA A 529 11.93 18.46 -14.95
C ALA A 529 10.48 18.19 -14.48
N ARG A 530 9.56 17.81 -15.38
CA ARG A 530 8.16 17.46 -15.06
C ARG A 530 7.88 15.97 -15.21
N VAL A 531 8.86 15.15 -15.56
CA VAL A 531 8.68 13.70 -15.69
C VAL A 531 8.47 13.12 -14.29
N PRO A 532 7.33 12.47 -14.00
CA PRO A 532 7.08 11.90 -12.68
C PRO A 532 8.05 10.75 -12.41
N SER A 533 8.27 10.42 -11.14
CA SER A 533 9.19 9.35 -10.70
C SER A 533 10.63 9.47 -11.19
N LEU A 534 11.03 10.59 -11.80
CA LEU A 534 12.39 10.77 -12.31
C LEU A 534 13.32 11.28 -11.22
N ILE A 535 14.49 10.64 -11.10
CA ILE A 535 15.65 11.17 -10.40
C ILE A 535 16.62 11.70 -11.46
N HIS A 536 17.00 12.97 -11.35
CA HIS A 536 17.78 13.64 -12.40
C HIS A 536 18.73 14.71 -11.85
N ARG A 537 19.73 15.08 -12.65
CA ARG A 537 20.64 16.20 -12.37
C ARG A 537 20.09 17.52 -12.92
N VAL A 538 20.14 18.58 -12.11
CA VAL A 538 19.88 19.96 -12.50
C VAL A 538 21.00 20.84 -11.96
N GLN A 539 21.82 21.41 -12.85
CA GLN A 539 22.95 22.29 -12.46
C GLN A 539 23.88 21.65 -11.41
N GLY A 540 24.11 20.34 -11.52
CA GLY A 540 24.96 19.57 -10.59
C GLY A 540 24.23 19.02 -9.35
N GLU A 541 23.01 19.48 -9.05
CA GLU A 541 22.20 18.98 -7.94
C GLU A 541 21.32 17.81 -8.36
N ILE A 542 21.18 16.81 -7.47
CA ILE A 542 20.26 15.69 -7.68
C ILE A 542 18.86 16.11 -7.23
N ARG A 543 17.87 15.95 -8.11
CA ARG A 543 16.45 16.20 -7.83
C ARG A 543 15.64 14.93 -8.01
N GLU A 544 14.64 14.78 -7.16
CA GLU A 544 13.70 13.67 -7.19
C GLU A 544 12.29 14.20 -7.42
N ASN A 545 11.66 13.78 -8.51
CA ASN A 545 10.30 14.16 -8.80
C ASN A 545 9.30 13.30 -8.00
N PRO A 546 8.07 13.81 -7.77
CA PRO A 546 7.02 13.05 -7.10
C PRO A 546 6.80 11.70 -7.78
N ARG A 547 6.60 10.66 -6.97
CA ARG A 547 6.29 9.32 -7.46
C ARG A 547 4.96 9.34 -8.18
N ALA A 548 4.82 8.54 -9.23
CA ALA A 548 3.56 8.26 -9.87
C ALA A 548 3.24 6.77 -9.87
N THR A 549 1.94 6.48 -9.81
CA THR A 549 1.34 5.18 -10.13
C THR A 549 0.26 5.41 -11.20
N HIS A 550 -0.22 4.33 -11.80
CA HIS A 550 -1.24 4.45 -12.85
C HIS A 550 -2.26 3.31 -12.85
N ASP A 551 -3.32 3.51 -13.63
CA ASP A 551 -4.25 2.45 -14.01
C ASP A 551 -3.48 1.32 -14.73
N LEU A 552 -3.83 0.05 -14.49
CA LEU A 552 -3.19 -1.05 -15.22
C LEU A 552 -3.75 -1.17 -16.65
N ASP A 553 -4.91 -0.60 -16.96
CA ASP A 553 -5.45 -0.64 -18.33
C ASP A 553 -4.66 0.23 -19.31
N ILE A 554 -3.70 1.06 -18.85
CA ILE A 554 -2.76 1.76 -19.75
C ILE A 554 -1.76 0.81 -20.41
N PHE A 555 -1.55 -0.36 -19.81
CA PHE A 555 -0.53 -1.27 -20.28
C PHE A 555 -0.89 -1.83 -21.65
N GLU A 556 0.02 -1.64 -22.59
CA GLU A 556 -0.09 -2.21 -23.92
C GLU A 556 0.28 -3.70 -23.91
N LEU A 557 -0.01 -4.36 -25.03
CA LEU A 557 0.40 -5.73 -25.27
C LEU A 557 1.93 -5.83 -25.10
N PRO A 558 2.46 -6.74 -24.26
CA PRO A 558 3.89 -6.99 -24.21
C PRO A 558 4.34 -7.56 -25.56
N GLU A 559 5.06 -6.74 -26.32
CA GLU A 559 5.54 -7.13 -27.64
C GLU A 559 7.01 -7.56 -27.59
N PRO A 560 7.37 -8.74 -28.12
CA PRO A 560 8.75 -9.21 -28.17
C PRO A 560 9.53 -8.54 -29.33
N ILE A 561 9.61 -7.21 -29.33
CA ILE A 561 10.19 -6.41 -30.43
C ILE A 561 11.68 -6.75 -30.60
N GLY A 562 12.01 -7.53 -31.62
CA GLY A 562 13.38 -7.96 -31.89
C GLY A 562 13.88 -9.12 -31.01
N LEU A 563 13.02 -9.71 -30.17
CA LEU A 563 13.39 -10.86 -29.35
C LEU A 563 13.06 -12.18 -30.05
N GLU A 564 14.03 -13.10 -30.07
CA GLU A 564 13.81 -14.46 -30.54
C GLU A 564 13.12 -15.29 -29.47
N LEU A 565 11.80 -15.45 -29.55
CA LEU A 565 11.07 -16.31 -28.60
C LEU A 565 11.58 -17.77 -28.59
N GLY A 566 12.16 -18.23 -29.70
CA GLY A 566 12.83 -19.52 -29.82
C GLY A 566 14.09 -19.70 -28.95
N ALA A 567 14.59 -18.62 -28.36
CA ALA A 567 15.76 -18.61 -27.49
C ALA A 567 15.49 -19.08 -26.05
N TYR A 568 14.23 -19.05 -25.59
CA TYR A 568 13.87 -19.23 -24.18
C TYR A 568 13.44 -20.66 -23.84
N ASP A 569 13.98 -21.28 -22.79
CA ASP A 569 13.82 -22.72 -22.55
C ASP A 569 12.37 -23.15 -22.19
N PRO A 570 11.70 -24.00 -23.01
CA PRO A 570 10.36 -24.52 -22.71
C PRO A 570 10.30 -25.54 -21.57
N ARG A 571 11.43 -26.16 -21.19
CA ARG A 571 11.45 -27.32 -20.28
C ARG A 571 11.08 -26.99 -18.84
N SER A 572 11.05 -25.70 -18.48
CA SER A 572 10.70 -25.24 -17.14
C SER A 572 9.20 -25.18 -16.86
N PHE A 573 8.32 -25.49 -17.84
CA PHE A 573 6.87 -25.31 -17.69
C PHE A 573 6.04 -26.56 -18.03
N PRO A 574 4.87 -26.74 -17.38
CA PRO A 574 3.96 -27.84 -17.68
C PRO A 574 3.57 -27.89 -19.17
N GLY A 575 3.56 -29.08 -19.76
CA GLY A 575 3.20 -29.29 -21.17
C GLY A 575 4.34 -29.10 -22.18
N GLY A 576 5.54 -28.72 -21.74
CA GLY A 576 6.71 -28.56 -22.62
C GLY A 576 6.58 -27.40 -23.62
N HIS A 577 5.67 -26.47 -23.36
CA HIS A 577 5.50 -25.24 -24.12
C HIS A 577 6.31 -24.09 -23.50
N ARG A 578 6.83 -23.19 -24.34
CA ARG A 578 7.47 -21.96 -23.86
C ARG A 578 6.42 -21.11 -23.16
N ALA A 579 6.68 -20.74 -21.91
CA ALA A 579 5.81 -19.81 -21.21
C ALA A 579 6.12 -18.39 -21.63
N PHE A 580 5.07 -17.65 -21.92
CA PHE A 580 5.13 -16.21 -22.12
C PHE A 580 4.70 -15.52 -20.81
N PRO A 581 5.50 -14.61 -20.24
CA PRO A 581 5.11 -13.92 -19.02
C PRO A 581 4.07 -12.84 -19.31
N TYR A 582 3.11 -12.68 -18.41
CA TYR A 582 2.07 -11.64 -18.50
C TYR A 582 1.60 -11.28 -17.10
N PHE A 583 1.10 -10.07 -16.84
CA PHE A 583 0.45 -9.76 -15.57
C PHE A 583 -0.75 -8.85 -15.78
N PHE A 584 -1.72 -8.96 -14.87
CA PHE A 584 -2.92 -8.13 -14.85
C PHE A 584 -3.44 -7.82 -13.45
N ILE A 585 -2.79 -8.31 -12.40
CA ILE A 585 -3.07 -7.99 -10.99
C ILE A 585 -1.77 -7.52 -10.36
N LYS A 586 -1.77 -6.31 -9.81
CA LYS A 586 -0.62 -5.71 -9.13
C LYS A 586 -0.99 -5.29 -7.71
N ASP A 587 0.00 -5.31 -6.84
CA ASP A 587 -0.13 -5.07 -5.40
C ASP A 587 -1.03 -6.14 -4.72
N CYS A 588 -1.20 -6.07 -3.40
CA CYS A 588 -1.87 -7.14 -2.66
C CYS A 588 -2.66 -6.60 -1.45
N PRO A 589 -3.94 -6.98 -1.25
CA PRO A 589 -4.74 -6.54 -0.10
C PRO A 589 -4.27 -7.17 1.21
N PHE A 590 -3.48 -8.24 1.15
CA PHE A 590 -3.00 -8.95 2.33
C PHE A 590 -1.73 -8.31 2.91
N ARG A 591 -1.53 -8.49 4.22
CA ARG A 591 -0.44 -7.84 4.98
C ARG A 591 0.55 -8.84 5.58
N CYS A 592 0.88 -9.89 4.83
CA CYS A 592 1.82 -10.92 5.31
C CYS A 592 3.12 -10.28 5.82
N ALA A 593 3.54 -10.65 7.03
CA ALA A 593 4.60 -9.99 7.78
C ALA A 593 5.97 -10.11 7.09
N PHE A 594 6.22 -11.23 6.40
CA PHE A 594 7.46 -11.52 5.67
C PHE A 594 7.52 -10.94 4.25
N CYS A 595 6.38 -10.56 3.68
CA CYS A 595 6.32 -10.17 2.27
C CYS A 595 7.00 -8.81 2.05
N GLY A 596 7.76 -8.68 0.97
CA GLY A 596 8.44 -7.44 0.60
C GLY A 596 7.63 -6.46 -0.25
N GLU A 597 6.37 -6.81 -0.60
CA GLU A 597 5.50 -5.95 -1.40
C GLU A 597 5.27 -4.61 -0.69
N LEU A 598 5.45 -3.50 -1.42
CA LEU A 598 5.42 -2.15 -0.85
C LEU A 598 3.98 -1.64 -0.67
N SER A 599 3.08 -2.05 -1.56
CA SER A 599 1.68 -1.59 -1.61
C SER A 599 0.72 -2.55 -0.92
N LYS A 600 0.93 -2.83 0.37
CA LYS A 600 0.05 -3.76 1.12
C LYS A 600 -1.27 -3.10 1.53
N GLY A 601 -2.38 -3.80 1.28
CA GLY A 601 -3.73 -3.34 1.63
C GLY A 601 -4.46 -2.61 0.50
N GLN A 602 -3.86 -2.51 -0.68
CA GLN A 602 -4.47 -2.05 -1.92
C GLN A 602 -4.11 -3.03 -3.04
N PHE A 603 -4.89 -3.01 -4.12
CA PHE A 603 -4.59 -3.78 -5.32
C PHE A 603 -5.13 -3.04 -6.54
N ARG A 604 -4.53 -3.28 -7.70
CA ARG A 604 -4.98 -2.78 -8.99
C ARG A 604 -5.11 -3.96 -9.95
N VAL A 605 -6.07 -3.85 -10.86
CA VAL A 605 -6.37 -4.92 -11.84
C VAL A 605 -6.57 -4.33 -13.22
N ARG A 606 -6.19 -5.06 -14.26
CA ARG A 606 -6.63 -4.78 -15.63
C ARG A 606 -8.06 -5.26 -15.84
N SER A 607 -8.77 -4.72 -16.82
CA SER A 607 -10.08 -5.24 -17.19
C SER A 607 -9.98 -6.68 -17.75
N PRO A 608 -10.85 -7.60 -17.29
CA PRO A 608 -10.88 -8.99 -17.78
C PRO A 608 -10.93 -9.14 -19.30
N ARG A 609 -11.73 -8.29 -19.96
CA ARG A 609 -11.88 -8.29 -21.41
C ARG A 609 -10.55 -7.98 -22.11
N LYS A 610 -9.84 -6.93 -21.66
CA LYS A 610 -8.53 -6.58 -22.22
C LYS A 610 -7.53 -7.71 -22.04
N VAL A 611 -7.52 -8.38 -20.89
CA VAL A 611 -6.66 -9.56 -20.67
C VAL A 611 -6.96 -10.65 -21.68
N ALA A 612 -8.23 -11.00 -21.88
CA ALA A 612 -8.61 -12.03 -22.83
C ALA A 612 -8.23 -11.65 -24.29
N ASP A 613 -8.41 -10.38 -24.67
CA ASP A 613 -8.03 -9.86 -25.98
C ASP A 613 -6.51 -9.86 -26.20
N ASP A 614 -5.74 -9.47 -25.18
CA ASP A 614 -4.26 -9.49 -25.21
C ASP A 614 -3.77 -10.93 -25.37
N LEU A 615 -4.32 -11.90 -24.62
CA LEU A 615 -3.95 -13.31 -24.72
C LEU A 615 -4.28 -13.91 -26.09
N ALA A 616 -5.42 -13.56 -26.66
CA ALA A 616 -5.78 -14.02 -27.99
C ALA A 616 -4.85 -13.41 -29.06
N THR A 617 -4.49 -12.13 -28.91
CA THR A 617 -3.53 -11.49 -29.80
C THR A 617 -2.15 -12.13 -29.72
N LEU A 618 -1.67 -12.46 -28.51
CA LEU A 618 -0.42 -13.20 -28.30
C LEU A 618 -0.45 -14.58 -28.97
N ARG A 619 -1.58 -15.29 -28.90
CA ARG A 619 -1.78 -16.55 -29.60
C ARG A 619 -1.73 -16.37 -31.11
N GLU A 620 -2.52 -15.46 -31.65
CA GLU A 620 -2.72 -15.24 -33.07
C GLU A 620 -1.45 -14.72 -33.77
N ARG A 621 -0.74 -13.76 -33.15
CA ARG A 621 0.43 -13.09 -33.75
C ARG A 621 1.75 -13.79 -33.47
N HIS A 622 1.89 -14.41 -32.30
CA HIS A 622 3.18 -14.93 -31.82
C HIS A 622 3.16 -16.43 -31.54
N GLY A 623 2.03 -17.11 -31.78
CA GLY A 623 1.91 -18.56 -31.58
C GLY A 623 2.03 -18.98 -30.11
N ILE A 624 1.84 -18.06 -29.16
CA ILE A 624 1.97 -18.33 -27.72
C ILE A 624 0.92 -19.36 -27.30
N ARG A 625 1.35 -20.46 -26.68
CA ARG A 625 0.46 -21.54 -26.22
C ARG A 625 0.27 -21.59 -24.72
N HIS A 626 1.27 -21.13 -23.97
CA HIS A 626 1.27 -21.13 -22.52
C HIS A 626 1.65 -19.74 -22.00
N VAL A 627 0.91 -19.26 -21.02
CA VAL A 627 1.16 -17.97 -20.36
C VAL A 627 1.40 -18.17 -18.87
N TYR A 628 2.50 -17.64 -18.37
CA TYR A 628 2.79 -17.61 -16.95
C TYR A 628 2.41 -16.24 -16.39
N PHE A 629 1.38 -16.22 -15.55
CA PHE A 629 0.92 -14.99 -14.93
C PHE A 629 1.84 -14.60 -13.77
N LEU A 630 2.43 -13.40 -13.87
CA LEU A 630 3.23 -12.76 -12.84
C LEU A 630 2.35 -11.87 -11.93
N ASN A 631 1.16 -12.36 -11.59
CA ASN A 631 0.25 -11.69 -10.67
C ASN A 631 0.72 -11.87 -9.22
N THR A 632 0.14 -11.09 -8.30
CA THR A 632 0.31 -11.32 -6.86
C THR A 632 -0.54 -12.47 -6.33
N LEU A 633 -1.75 -12.65 -6.87
CA LEU A 633 -2.60 -13.84 -6.77
C LEU A 633 -3.79 -13.72 -7.74
N ILE A 634 -4.21 -14.84 -8.33
CA ILE A 634 -5.40 -14.88 -9.23
C ILE A 634 -6.71 -14.65 -8.47
N ASN A 635 -6.83 -15.17 -7.25
CA ASN A 635 -8.03 -15.08 -6.41
C ASN A 635 -8.03 -13.83 -5.52
N ILE A 636 -7.66 -12.68 -6.10
CA ILE A 636 -7.56 -11.39 -5.40
C ILE A 636 -8.90 -10.95 -4.78
N ARG A 637 -10.01 -11.22 -5.49
CA ARG A 637 -11.40 -11.13 -5.02
C ARG A 637 -12.34 -11.98 -5.87
N PRO A 638 -13.45 -12.49 -5.33
CA PRO A 638 -14.33 -13.41 -6.05
C PRO A 638 -14.94 -12.85 -7.34
N ASP A 639 -15.41 -11.60 -7.32
CA ASP A 639 -16.05 -10.93 -8.46
C ASP A 639 -15.09 -10.74 -9.63
N TYR A 640 -13.82 -10.47 -9.35
CA TYR A 640 -12.82 -10.31 -10.41
C TYR A 640 -12.47 -11.65 -11.06
N LEU A 641 -12.29 -12.71 -10.27
CA LEU A 641 -12.04 -14.05 -10.80
C LEU A 641 -13.20 -14.50 -11.71
N LEU A 642 -14.45 -14.29 -11.29
CA LEU A 642 -15.62 -14.59 -12.12
C LEU A 642 -15.60 -13.82 -13.44
N GLY A 643 -15.40 -12.50 -13.40
CA GLY A 643 -15.31 -11.68 -14.62
C GLY A 643 -14.15 -12.09 -15.54
N PHE A 644 -13.02 -12.52 -14.98
CA PHE A 644 -11.91 -13.11 -15.74
C PHE A 644 -12.32 -14.40 -16.44
N LEU A 645 -12.98 -15.32 -15.74
CA LEU A 645 -13.46 -16.57 -16.36
C LEU A 645 -14.47 -16.30 -17.47
N GLU A 646 -15.43 -15.39 -17.25
CA GLU A 646 -16.41 -15.00 -18.27
C GLU A 646 -15.75 -14.41 -19.52
N ALA A 647 -14.75 -13.54 -19.35
CA ALA A 647 -14.01 -12.97 -20.47
C ALA A 647 -13.22 -14.04 -21.25
N MET A 648 -12.60 -14.99 -20.54
CA MET A 648 -11.87 -16.10 -21.17
C MET A 648 -12.81 -17.08 -21.90
N GLU A 649 -13.99 -17.36 -21.34
CA GLU A 649 -15.03 -18.19 -21.97
C GLU A 649 -15.61 -17.54 -23.23
N ALA A 650 -15.80 -16.22 -23.20
CA ALA A 650 -16.32 -15.44 -24.31
C ALA A 650 -15.28 -15.31 -25.45
N ARG A 651 -14.04 -14.94 -25.13
CA ARG A 651 -13.00 -14.67 -26.14
C ARG A 651 -12.31 -15.93 -26.67
N ARG A 652 -12.26 -16.99 -25.85
CA ARG A 652 -11.58 -18.28 -26.10
C ARG A 652 -10.18 -18.13 -26.70
N PRO A 653 -9.21 -17.54 -25.96
CA PRO A 653 -7.86 -17.30 -26.50
C PRO A 653 -7.10 -18.56 -26.92
N GLY A 654 -7.51 -19.74 -26.44
CA GLY A 654 -6.86 -21.01 -26.76
C GLY A 654 -5.46 -21.16 -26.15
N VAL A 655 -5.18 -20.43 -25.07
CA VAL A 655 -3.93 -20.49 -24.31
C VAL A 655 -4.13 -21.24 -22.99
N GLU A 656 -3.14 -22.04 -22.61
CA GLU A 656 -3.02 -22.54 -21.25
C GLU A 656 -2.34 -21.50 -20.38
N TRP A 657 -2.64 -21.50 -19.08
CA TRP A 657 -2.07 -20.55 -18.15
C TRP A 657 -1.79 -21.14 -16.78
N THR A 658 -0.76 -20.57 -16.16
CA THR A 658 -0.32 -20.84 -14.79
C THR A 658 -0.33 -19.53 -14.00
N ASP A 659 -0.74 -19.56 -12.74
CA ASP A 659 -0.68 -18.40 -11.85
C ASP A 659 -0.37 -18.84 -10.41
N CYS A 660 -0.17 -17.87 -9.53
CA CYS A 660 -0.18 -18.05 -8.09
C CYS A 660 -1.58 -17.81 -7.50
N ALA A 661 -1.86 -18.48 -6.39
CA ALA A 661 -3.11 -18.35 -5.67
C ALA A 661 -2.88 -18.43 -4.16
N ARG A 662 -3.77 -17.78 -3.42
CA ARG A 662 -3.87 -17.97 -1.97
C ARG A 662 -4.80 -19.16 -1.70
N PRO A 663 -4.41 -20.15 -0.89
CA PRO A 663 -5.26 -21.30 -0.57
C PRO A 663 -6.29 -20.93 0.51
N SER A 664 -7.06 -19.87 0.27
CA SER A 664 -8.21 -19.46 1.07
C SER A 664 -9.13 -18.54 0.27
N GLY A 665 -10.42 -18.53 0.61
CA GLY A 665 -11.39 -17.56 0.06
C GLY A 665 -11.67 -17.70 -1.44
N ILE A 666 -11.40 -18.88 -2.01
CA ILE A 666 -11.76 -19.24 -3.39
C ILE A 666 -12.94 -20.21 -3.37
N ASP A 667 -13.92 -19.99 -4.24
CA ASP A 667 -15.01 -20.94 -4.46
C ASP A 667 -14.49 -22.13 -5.28
N VAL A 668 -14.37 -23.28 -4.63
CA VAL A 668 -13.84 -24.51 -5.24
C VAL A 668 -14.72 -25.03 -6.39
N SER A 669 -15.98 -24.62 -6.47
CA SER A 669 -16.87 -24.97 -7.59
C SER A 669 -16.44 -24.33 -8.92
N LEU A 670 -15.56 -23.33 -8.87
CA LEU A 670 -15.03 -22.66 -10.06
C LEU A 670 -13.87 -23.43 -10.72
N PHE A 671 -13.24 -24.39 -10.06
CA PHE A 671 -12.08 -25.09 -10.62
C PHE A 671 -12.35 -25.81 -11.96
N PRO A 672 -13.49 -26.49 -12.18
CA PRO A 672 -13.80 -27.04 -13.51
C PRO A 672 -13.86 -25.96 -14.60
N ARG A 673 -14.42 -24.77 -14.29
CA ARG A 673 -14.43 -23.63 -15.22
C ARG A 673 -13.02 -23.09 -15.46
N MET A 674 -12.23 -22.91 -14.40
CA MET A 674 -10.82 -22.51 -14.50
C MET A 674 -10.05 -23.45 -15.42
N ARG A 675 -10.21 -24.77 -15.24
CA ARG A 675 -9.57 -25.78 -16.08
C ARG A 675 -10.02 -25.68 -17.54
N ALA A 676 -11.32 -25.50 -17.78
CA ALA A 676 -11.91 -25.41 -19.11
C ALA A 676 -11.39 -24.18 -19.90
N VAL A 677 -11.07 -23.08 -19.21
CA VAL A 677 -10.49 -21.87 -19.82
C VAL A 677 -8.96 -21.85 -19.83
N GLY A 678 -8.31 -22.98 -19.55
CA GLY A 678 -6.87 -23.14 -19.71
C GLY A 678 -6.02 -23.11 -18.43
N CYS A 679 -6.61 -23.06 -17.22
CA CYS A 679 -5.83 -23.19 -15.99
C CYS A 679 -5.21 -24.58 -15.90
N VAL A 680 -3.88 -24.67 -15.97
CA VAL A 680 -3.17 -25.96 -15.90
C VAL A 680 -2.40 -26.15 -14.60
N ASN A 681 -1.95 -25.07 -13.97
CA ASN A 681 -1.22 -25.12 -12.70
C ASN A 681 -1.51 -23.89 -11.83
N LEU A 682 -1.62 -24.10 -10.53
CA LEU A 682 -1.66 -23.03 -9.53
C LEU A 682 -0.54 -23.23 -8.51
N THR A 683 0.22 -22.16 -8.29
CA THR A 683 1.23 -22.10 -7.22
C THR A 683 0.60 -21.55 -5.95
N TRP A 684 0.50 -22.39 -4.92
CA TRP A 684 -0.18 -22.09 -3.67
C TRP A 684 0.80 -21.62 -2.62
N GLY A 685 0.69 -20.35 -2.24
CA GLY A 685 1.43 -19.83 -1.09
C GLY A 685 0.83 -20.35 0.22
N VAL A 686 1.19 -21.54 0.67
CA VAL A 686 0.90 -21.99 2.05
C VAL A 686 1.95 -21.42 2.99
N ASP A 687 3.22 -21.41 2.57
CA ASP A 687 4.41 -20.90 3.25
C ASP A 687 4.80 -21.63 4.55
N ALA A 688 3.85 -22.08 5.37
CA ALA A 688 4.15 -22.88 6.56
C ALA A 688 3.00 -23.83 6.90
N GLY A 689 3.31 -25.07 7.30
CA GLY A 689 2.31 -26.06 7.72
C GLY A 689 2.00 -26.06 9.23
N SER A 690 2.30 -24.97 9.93
CA SER A 690 1.99 -24.76 11.36
C SER A 690 1.02 -23.59 11.54
N ASP A 691 -0.05 -23.81 12.30
CA ASP A 691 -1.03 -22.77 12.64
C ASP A 691 -0.40 -21.60 13.42
N ARG A 692 0.63 -21.89 14.23
CA ARG A 692 1.37 -20.86 14.96
C ARG A 692 2.14 -19.98 13.98
N LEU A 693 2.86 -20.58 13.04
CA LEU A 693 3.59 -19.83 12.01
C LEU A 693 2.65 -19.04 11.08
N GLN A 694 1.47 -19.58 10.73
CA GLN A 694 0.45 -18.84 9.98
C GLN A 694 0.03 -17.54 10.68
N ARG A 695 -0.09 -17.56 12.02
CA ARG A 695 -0.34 -16.36 12.85
C ARG A 695 0.87 -15.43 12.90
N THR A 696 2.07 -15.96 13.13
CA THR A 696 3.32 -15.18 13.15
C THR A 696 3.52 -14.42 11.84
N MET A 697 3.30 -15.09 10.70
CA MET A 697 3.38 -14.48 9.38
C MET A 697 2.23 -13.52 9.08
N GLN A 698 1.22 -13.42 9.93
CA GLN A 698 -0.02 -12.68 9.68
C GLN A 698 -0.69 -13.07 8.35
N LYS A 699 -0.48 -14.32 7.93
CA LYS A 699 -1.09 -14.88 6.72
C LYS A 699 -2.47 -15.44 7.06
N GLY A 700 -2.62 -16.09 8.20
CA GLY A 700 -3.94 -16.50 8.70
C GLY A 700 -4.68 -17.45 7.74
N ILE A 701 -3.94 -18.31 7.04
CA ILE A 701 -4.54 -19.43 6.30
C ILE A 701 -4.96 -20.50 7.30
N ARG A 702 -6.15 -21.04 7.09
CA ARG A 702 -6.64 -22.25 7.75
C ARG A 702 -6.13 -23.47 6.98
N LEU A 703 -5.29 -24.29 7.60
CA LEU A 703 -4.59 -25.38 6.90
C LEU A 703 -5.55 -26.51 6.46
N ASP A 704 -6.63 -26.73 7.19
CA ASP A 704 -7.74 -27.63 6.83
C ASP A 704 -8.48 -27.16 5.57
N GLU A 705 -8.78 -25.85 5.49
CA GLU A 705 -9.38 -25.23 4.29
C GLU A 705 -8.42 -25.35 3.09
N ALA A 706 -7.15 -25.04 3.30
CA ALA A 706 -6.12 -25.15 2.27
C ALA A 706 -6.01 -26.57 1.71
N GLU A 707 -6.05 -27.58 2.56
CA GLU A 707 -6.06 -28.99 2.13
C GLU A 707 -7.28 -29.31 1.26
N GLY A 708 -8.47 -28.87 1.65
CA GLY A 708 -9.69 -29.04 0.85
C GLY A 708 -9.62 -28.37 -0.51
N ILE A 709 -9.08 -27.15 -0.57
CA ILE A 709 -8.88 -26.38 -1.81
C ILE A 709 -7.92 -27.12 -2.75
N LEU A 710 -6.78 -27.60 -2.24
CA LEU A 710 -5.79 -28.34 -3.04
C LEU A 710 -6.40 -29.63 -3.63
N ARG A 711 -7.16 -30.39 -2.83
CA ARG A 711 -7.84 -31.60 -3.30
C ARG A 711 -8.88 -31.29 -4.38
N ALA A 712 -9.65 -30.21 -4.23
CA ALA A 712 -10.63 -29.80 -5.23
C ALA A 712 -9.97 -29.36 -6.55
N ALA A 713 -8.88 -28.58 -6.48
CA ALA A 713 -8.12 -28.19 -7.66
C ALA A 713 -7.55 -29.42 -8.41
N HIS A 714 -6.97 -30.36 -7.66
CA HIS A 714 -6.46 -31.62 -8.21
C HIS A 714 -7.57 -32.44 -8.88
N GLY A 715 -8.72 -32.59 -8.22
CA GLY A 715 -9.88 -33.30 -8.76
C GLY A 715 -10.46 -32.68 -10.04
N ALA A 716 -10.29 -31.36 -10.22
CA ALA A 716 -10.64 -30.66 -11.45
C ALA A 716 -9.57 -30.76 -12.56
N GLY A 717 -8.46 -31.47 -12.31
CA GLY A 717 -7.37 -31.62 -13.27
C GLY A 717 -6.41 -30.41 -13.33
N ILE A 718 -6.39 -29.57 -12.29
CA ILE A 718 -5.43 -28.47 -12.13
C ILE A 718 -4.24 -28.99 -11.30
N ARG A 719 -3.02 -28.80 -11.80
CA ARG A 719 -1.80 -29.14 -11.06
C ARG A 719 -1.59 -28.16 -9.90
N ASN A 720 -1.08 -28.67 -8.79
CA ASN A 720 -0.78 -27.86 -7.63
C ASN A 720 0.74 -27.80 -7.43
N THR A 721 1.32 -26.61 -7.49
CA THR A 721 2.67 -26.34 -6.99
C THR A 721 2.55 -25.78 -5.58
N LEU A 722 3.14 -26.43 -4.58
CA LEU A 722 3.08 -25.96 -3.19
C LEU A 722 4.31 -25.11 -2.86
N ASN A 723 4.10 -23.88 -2.40
CA ASN A 723 5.18 -23.01 -1.93
C ASN A 723 5.27 -23.02 -0.40
N LEU A 724 6.48 -23.29 0.13
CA LEU A 724 6.82 -23.35 1.55
C LEU A 724 8.07 -22.53 1.84
N ILE A 725 8.10 -21.94 3.03
CA ILE A 725 9.21 -21.18 3.58
C ILE A 725 9.68 -21.90 4.84
N VAL A 726 10.95 -22.28 4.89
CA VAL A 726 11.58 -22.87 6.07
C VAL A 726 12.51 -21.89 6.76
N GLY A 727 12.66 -22.00 8.07
CA GLY A 727 13.54 -21.11 8.81
C GLY A 727 12.93 -19.75 9.10
N LEU A 728 11.60 -19.67 9.18
CA LEU A 728 10.94 -18.45 9.63
C LEU A 728 11.47 -18.04 11.02
N PRO A 729 11.55 -16.73 11.32
CA PRO A 729 11.95 -16.26 12.64
C PRO A 729 11.03 -16.83 13.74
N GLY A 730 11.65 -17.44 14.76
CA GLY A 730 10.97 -18.14 15.84
C GLY A 730 10.41 -19.52 15.50
N GLU A 731 10.72 -20.12 14.35
CA GLU A 731 10.34 -21.51 13.99
C GLU A 731 10.93 -22.52 14.97
N ARG A 732 10.07 -23.41 15.50
CA ARG A 732 10.43 -24.43 16.50
C ARG A 732 10.28 -25.83 15.91
N GLU A 733 10.82 -26.82 16.61
CA GLU A 733 10.71 -28.22 16.18
C GLU A 733 9.25 -28.68 16.11
N GLU A 734 8.36 -28.20 16.99
CA GLU A 734 6.94 -28.52 16.90
C GLU A 734 6.30 -28.01 15.61
N ASP A 735 6.74 -26.84 15.11
CA ASP A 735 6.25 -26.30 13.84
C ASP A 735 6.77 -27.11 12.65
N ARG A 736 8.00 -27.64 12.76
CA ARG A 736 8.59 -28.54 11.76
C ARG A 736 7.83 -29.86 11.71
N VAL A 737 7.49 -30.44 12.87
CA VAL A 737 6.62 -31.63 12.96
C VAL A 737 5.28 -31.38 12.29
N GLN A 738 4.62 -30.26 12.58
CA GLN A 738 3.33 -29.91 11.96
C GLN A 738 3.47 -29.71 10.45
N THR A 739 4.55 -29.07 10.00
CA THR A 739 4.83 -28.84 8.57
C THR A 739 5.05 -30.16 7.83
N ARG A 740 5.79 -31.11 8.42
CA ARG A 740 5.94 -32.47 7.87
C ARG A 740 4.59 -33.18 7.77
N ALA A 741 3.80 -33.15 8.84
CA ALA A 741 2.48 -33.78 8.86
C ALA A 741 1.54 -33.17 7.81
N PHE A 742 1.53 -31.85 7.65
CA PHE A 742 0.77 -31.18 6.59
C PHE A 742 1.24 -31.62 5.20
N LEU A 743 2.56 -31.61 4.96
CA LEU A 743 3.15 -32.02 3.69
C LEU A 743 2.75 -33.45 3.32
N HIS A 744 2.80 -34.40 4.25
CA HIS A 744 2.37 -35.77 4.02
C HIS A 744 0.89 -35.89 3.61
N ARG A 745 -0.01 -35.07 4.19
CA ARG A 745 -1.45 -35.09 3.85
C ARG A 745 -1.75 -34.57 2.45
N VAL A 746 -1.08 -33.48 2.06
CA VAL A 746 -1.30 -32.83 0.75
C VAL A 746 -0.45 -33.42 -0.36
N ARG A 747 0.60 -34.19 -0.04
CA ARG A 747 1.51 -34.75 -1.04
C ARG A 747 0.82 -35.46 -2.21
N PRO A 748 -0.20 -36.32 -1.99
CA PRO A 748 -0.85 -37.03 -3.09
C PRO A 748 -1.57 -36.15 -4.10
N VAL A 749 -1.87 -34.88 -3.77
CA VAL A 749 -2.60 -33.94 -4.64
C VAL A 749 -1.73 -32.79 -5.12
N CYS A 750 -0.43 -32.80 -4.81
CA CYS A 750 0.53 -31.81 -5.26
C CYS A 750 1.42 -32.39 -6.34
N SER A 751 1.64 -31.61 -7.40
CA SER A 751 2.42 -32.00 -8.57
C SER A 751 3.86 -31.50 -8.51
N ASP A 752 4.12 -30.44 -7.74
CA ASP A 752 5.43 -29.82 -7.61
C ASP A 752 5.56 -29.05 -6.27
N TYR A 753 6.79 -28.73 -5.86
CA TYR A 753 7.09 -28.09 -4.59
C TYR A 753 8.21 -27.05 -4.73
N GLN A 754 7.97 -25.88 -4.18
CA GLN A 754 8.94 -24.79 -4.07
C GLN A 754 9.21 -24.56 -2.58
N ILE A 755 10.35 -25.01 -2.09
CA ILE A 755 10.72 -24.92 -0.67
C ILE A 755 11.90 -23.99 -0.55
N HIS A 756 11.67 -22.81 0.03
CA HIS A 756 12.67 -21.75 0.13
C HIS A 756 13.13 -21.56 1.58
N ALA A 757 14.44 -21.39 1.76
CA ALA A 757 14.96 -20.84 3.01
C ALA A 757 14.50 -19.38 3.14
N PHE A 758 14.00 -19.02 4.32
CA PHE A 758 13.60 -17.65 4.63
C PHE A 758 14.77 -16.68 4.41
N ARG A 759 14.46 -15.52 3.83
CA ARG A 759 15.40 -14.40 3.72
C ARG A 759 14.71 -13.14 4.19
N PHE A 760 15.44 -12.31 4.94
CA PHE A 760 14.95 -11.01 5.37
C PHE A 760 14.81 -10.09 4.15
N LEU A 761 13.62 -9.52 4.00
CA LEU A 761 13.35 -8.45 3.04
C LEU A 761 13.21 -7.16 3.84
N HIS A 762 14.01 -6.14 3.53
CA HIS A 762 14.05 -4.88 4.28
C HIS A 762 12.71 -4.11 4.26
N THR A 763 11.90 -4.34 3.23
CA THR A 763 10.55 -3.79 3.10
C THR A 763 9.49 -4.55 3.90
N ALA A 764 9.81 -5.76 4.39
CA ALA A 764 8.88 -6.57 5.14
C ALA A 764 8.57 -5.99 6.52
N THR A 765 7.32 -6.16 6.96
CA THR A 765 6.85 -5.70 8.27
C THR A 765 7.67 -6.33 9.40
N LEU A 766 8.07 -7.59 9.22
CA LEU A 766 8.89 -8.32 10.17
C LEU A 766 10.29 -7.72 10.32
N PHE A 767 10.89 -7.20 9.24
CA PHE A 767 12.19 -6.52 9.31
C PHE A 767 12.07 -5.09 9.85
N ARG A 768 11.01 -4.36 9.48
CA ARG A 768 10.78 -2.97 9.95
C ARG A 768 10.38 -2.87 11.42
N HIS A 769 9.79 -3.93 11.97
CA HIS A 769 9.33 -3.97 13.36
C HIS A 769 9.75 -5.27 14.05
N PRO A 770 11.07 -5.54 14.13
CA PRO A 770 11.60 -6.85 14.53
C PRO A 770 11.16 -7.22 15.96
N SER A 771 11.09 -6.24 16.86
CA SER A 771 10.65 -6.45 18.25
C SER A 771 9.22 -6.97 18.38
N ARG A 772 8.31 -6.64 17.43
CA ARG A 772 6.94 -7.19 17.42
C ARG A 772 6.90 -8.71 17.18
N PHE A 773 7.97 -9.25 16.62
CA PHE A 773 8.12 -10.66 16.29
C PHE A 773 9.17 -11.36 17.17
N GLY A 774 9.60 -10.71 18.26
CA GLY A 774 10.61 -11.25 19.17
C GLY A 774 12.03 -11.23 18.59
N LEU A 775 12.31 -10.30 17.67
CA LEU A 775 13.59 -10.19 16.97
C LEU A 775 14.32 -8.89 17.30
N VAL A 776 15.63 -8.90 17.12
CA VAL A 776 16.54 -7.74 17.18
C VAL A 776 17.14 -7.52 15.81
N ALA A 777 17.07 -6.29 15.28
CA ALA A 777 17.73 -5.93 14.03
C ALA A 777 19.26 -6.00 14.18
N ARG A 778 19.94 -6.47 13.14
CA ARG A 778 21.40 -6.52 12.99
C ARG A 778 21.81 -5.96 11.62
N ASP A 779 23.10 -5.74 11.40
CA ASP A 779 23.67 -5.20 10.16
C ASP A 779 23.36 -6.03 8.89
N GLN A 780 22.98 -7.32 9.01
CA GLN A 780 22.67 -8.19 7.86
C GLN A 780 21.37 -9.00 8.01
N GLY A 781 20.51 -8.68 8.99
CA GLY A 781 19.28 -9.44 9.23
C GLY A 781 18.60 -9.12 10.55
N CYS A 782 17.93 -10.12 11.13
CA CYS A 782 17.45 -10.04 12.52
C CYS A 782 17.74 -11.35 13.27
N ASP A 783 18.12 -11.23 14.54
CA ASP A 783 18.29 -12.36 15.47
C ASP A 783 17.08 -12.50 16.39
N GLU A 784 16.89 -13.67 17.01
CA GLU A 784 15.89 -13.85 18.06
C GLU A 784 16.39 -13.26 19.39
N ILE A 785 15.51 -12.55 20.11
CA ILE A 785 15.87 -11.86 21.39
C ILE A 785 16.36 -12.85 22.46
N SER A 786 15.91 -14.11 22.41
CA SER A 786 16.26 -15.15 23.39
C SER A 786 16.53 -16.50 22.72
N GLY A 787 17.04 -16.49 21.49
CA GLY A 787 17.27 -17.68 20.66
C GLY A 787 18.63 -17.63 19.94
N PRO A 788 18.92 -18.65 19.10
CA PRO A 788 20.16 -18.69 18.31
C PRO A 788 20.20 -17.54 17.29
N THR A 789 21.41 -17.12 16.93
CA THR A 789 21.63 -16.11 15.89
C THR A 789 21.18 -16.60 14.52
N TRP A 790 20.95 -15.69 13.58
CA TRP A 790 20.58 -16.06 12.21
C TRP A 790 21.62 -16.97 11.53
N GLU A 791 22.89 -16.75 11.84
CA GLU A 791 24.03 -17.53 11.34
C GLU A 791 24.02 -18.96 11.92
N GLU A 792 23.81 -19.10 13.23
CA GLU A 792 23.69 -20.40 13.92
C GLU A 792 22.52 -21.24 13.39
N ARG A 793 21.47 -20.60 12.85
CA ARG A 793 20.31 -21.29 12.28
C ARG A 793 20.52 -21.82 10.87
N GLN A 794 21.50 -21.33 10.10
CA GLN A 794 21.64 -21.65 8.67
C GLN A 794 21.73 -23.15 8.39
N GLU A 795 22.57 -23.87 9.14
CA GLU A 795 22.74 -25.32 8.98
C GLU A 795 21.44 -26.08 9.28
N SER A 796 20.74 -25.70 10.33
CA SER A 796 19.45 -26.29 10.72
C SER A 796 18.37 -26.04 9.66
N ILE A 797 18.33 -24.82 9.09
CA ILE A 797 17.38 -24.46 8.02
C ILE A 797 17.67 -25.27 6.75
N ALA A 798 18.94 -25.35 6.34
CA ALA A 798 19.36 -26.13 5.17
C ALA A 798 19.07 -27.64 5.35
N ALA A 799 19.32 -28.19 6.54
CA ALA A 799 18.98 -29.57 6.87
C ALA A 799 17.47 -29.82 6.77
N PHE A 800 16.64 -28.94 7.32
CA PHE A 800 15.19 -29.08 7.26
C PHE A 800 14.64 -28.89 5.83
N GLN A 801 15.19 -27.96 5.05
CA GLN A 801 14.86 -27.80 3.64
C GLN A 801 15.13 -29.10 2.86
N LYS A 802 16.29 -29.71 3.07
CA LYS A 802 16.70 -30.97 2.44
C LYS A 802 15.77 -32.13 2.86
N GLU A 803 15.38 -32.17 4.12
CA GLU A 803 14.42 -33.15 4.64
C GLU A 803 13.06 -33.04 3.93
N LEU A 804 12.48 -31.83 3.84
CA LEU A 804 11.20 -31.65 3.15
C LEU A 804 11.30 -32.01 1.67
N LEU A 805 12.40 -31.65 1.00
CA LEU A 805 12.66 -32.06 -0.39
C LEU A 805 12.80 -33.59 -0.55
N ALA A 806 13.24 -34.31 0.48
CA ALA A 806 13.26 -35.77 0.44
C ALA A 806 11.84 -36.35 0.57
N ILE A 807 10.99 -35.77 1.43
CA ILE A 807 9.58 -36.17 1.59
C ILE A 807 8.79 -36.03 0.29
N THR A 808 9.05 -34.96 -0.47
CA THR A 808 8.39 -34.70 -1.77
C THR A 808 8.84 -35.68 -2.85
N ARG A 809 10.07 -36.20 -2.80
CA ARG A 809 10.62 -37.16 -3.76
C ARG A 809 10.28 -38.62 -3.44
N ALA A 810 10.10 -38.97 -2.16
CA ALA A 810 9.90 -40.35 -1.68
C ALA A 810 8.55 -40.99 -2.04
N GLY A 811 7.87 -40.53 -3.09
CA GLY A 811 6.59 -41.07 -3.56
C GLY A 811 6.35 -40.98 -5.07
N GLY A 812 7.37 -40.61 -5.86
CA GLY A 812 7.31 -40.64 -7.32
C GLY A 812 7.73 -42.01 -7.84
N GLY A 813 6.76 -42.90 -8.02
CA GLY A 813 6.87 -44.10 -8.86
C GLY A 813 6.24 -43.85 -10.21
#